data_AF-A0A4W5KUM1-F1
#
_entry.id   AF-A0A4W5KUM1-F1
#
_cell.length_a   1.000
_cell.length_b   1.000
_cell.length_c   1.000
_cell.angle_alpha   90.00
_cell.angle_beta   90.00
_cell.angle_gamma   90.00
#
_symmetry.space_group_name_H-M   'P 1'
#
loop_
_entity.id
_entity.type
_entity.pdbx_description
1 polymer ?
#
loop_
_entity_poly.entity_id
_entity_poly.type
_entity_poly.pdbx_seq_one_letter_code
_entity_poly.pdbx_strand_id
1 'polypeptide(L)'
;MMLRTSVFAMAVGLCIDITTFCATGFGASISITGPIRFYVFGNLLRLWVVAGIRLVLLFGVSLVTLGSIKPVLKRWLAVHCFLAPVYETGQLMLHGSSPESAYGSLGGPSLWALCTAAAAAAALFWEKTFPDSDEESNGKEKTQKARVLFMRVLHFYRPDTLLLVGAFIFLSLAVLCEMFIPFYTGKVIDILASQYKWNDFLTAINLMGLYSLGSSFSAGCRGGLFMCAINSFTSRMKVELFGALVKQEIGFFETIKTGDITSRLSTDTTKMARAVALNVNVLLRTLIKTVGMLSLMTSLSWKLTLLMLMETPITGLLQGVYDNYYLRLSKEVQDSMARANEAAGETVAGIRTVRSFNTERSEAGRYDHRLMDTHNLKTRRDTVRAVYLLLRRLTALVMQVAMLYYGRLFIQRGQMSTGNLVSFILYQSNMGTNIRTLIYIFGDMLNSVGAAGKVFEYLDREPQISNKGTLQPETLTGHVHFHNLSFSYPTRQERKVLQGFSLELRPGQLTALVGPSGGGKSTCVSLLERFYQPQQGEILLDGQPLHSYQHHYLHRKVAMVGQEPVLFSGSIKDNIAYGLADCSLERVQEAARRANAHSFISQLEKGYDTDVGERGGQMSGGEKQRIAIARALIREPQVLILDEVTSALDTESEHMVRHPSSHKLDSFSLPSFIRSIWLVLAVSRT
;
A
#
# COMPACT_ATOMS: atom_id res chain seq x y z
N MET A 1 -20.49 -26.13 -9.51
CA MET A 1 -20.97 -26.76 -10.76
C MET A 1 -19.82 -27.16 -11.69
N MET A 2 -18.81 -26.29 -11.93
CA MET A 2 -17.62 -26.62 -12.75
C MET A 2 -16.86 -27.90 -12.32
N LEU A 3 -16.60 -28.08 -11.02
CA LEU A 3 -15.88 -29.25 -10.49
C LEU A 3 -16.56 -30.59 -10.84
N ARG A 4 -17.90 -30.62 -10.86
CA ARG A 4 -18.70 -31.82 -11.11
C ARG A 4 -18.60 -32.27 -12.57
N THR A 5 -18.50 -31.32 -13.49
CA THR A 5 -18.31 -31.59 -14.94
C THR A 5 -16.89 -32.05 -15.27
N SER A 6 -15.87 -31.52 -14.59
CA SER A 6 -14.47 -31.93 -14.82
C SER A 6 -14.19 -33.34 -14.29
N VAL A 7 -14.77 -33.71 -13.14
CA VAL A 7 -14.67 -35.07 -12.57
C VAL A 7 -15.38 -36.10 -13.45
N PHE A 8 -16.54 -35.75 -14.02
CA PHE A 8 -17.26 -36.62 -14.96
C PHE A 8 -16.45 -36.85 -16.26
N ALA A 9 -15.84 -35.80 -16.81
CA ALA A 9 -14.98 -35.91 -18.00
C ALA A 9 -13.73 -36.76 -17.75
N MET A 10 -13.12 -36.67 -16.55
CA MET A 10 -12.00 -37.52 -16.16
C MET A 10 -12.41 -38.99 -15.99
N ALA A 11 -13.61 -39.27 -15.46
CA ALA A 11 -14.12 -40.63 -15.30
C ALA A 11 -14.42 -41.31 -16.64
N VAL A 12 -14.98 -40.57 -17.60
CA VAL A 12 -15.19 -41.04 -18.98
C VAL A 12 -13.86 -41.29 -19.69
N GLY A 13 -12.88 -40.39 -19.51
CA GLY A 13 -11.52 -40.58 -20.02
C GLY A 13 -10.84 -41.84 -19.48
N LEU A 14 -10.99 -42.13 -18.18
CA LEU A 14 -10.50 -43.35 -17.54
C LEU A 14 -11.14 -44.63 -18.10
N CYS A 15 -12.45 -44.61 -18.39
CA CYS A 15 -13.14 -45.77 -18.98
C CYS A 15 -12.69 -46.06 -20.43
N ILE A 16 -12.45 -45.01 -21.22
CA ILE A 16 -11.94 -45.14 -22.59
C ILE A 16 -10.49 -45.62 -22.59
N ASP A 17 -9.69 -45.20 -21.61
CA ASP A 17 -8.30 -45.58 -21.52
C ASP A 17 -8.10 -47.03 -21.01
N ILE A 18 -8.99 -47.52 -20.13
CA ILE A 18 -9.05 -48.94 -19.74
C ILE A 18 -9.43 -49.83 -20.93
N THR A 19 -10.38 -49.39 -21.76
CA THR A 19 -10.83 -50.17 -22.94
C THR A 19 -9.76 -50.21 -24.04
N THR A 20 -9.03 -49.11 -24.27
CA THR A 20 -7.87 -49.10 -25.19
C THR A 20 -6.67 -49.89 -24.65
N PHE A 21 -6.43 -49.89 -23.34
CA PHE A 21 -5.41 -50.75 -22.71
C PHE A 21 -5.74 -52.25 -22.86
N CYS A 22 -6.99 -52.66 -22.66
CA CYS A 22 -7.42 -54.03 -22.90
C CYS A 22 -7.34 -54.44 -24.38
N ALA A 23 -7.65 -53.53 -25.32
CA ALA A 23 -7.57 -53.81 -26.75
C ALA A 23 -6.12 -53.95 -27.26
N THR A 24 -5.20 -53.14 -26.74
CA THR A 24 -3.77 -53.18 -27.12
C THR A 24 -3.00 -54.34 -26.47
N GLY A 25 -3.41 -54.78 -25.27
CA GLY A 25 -2.85 -55.97 -24.61
C GLY A 25 -3.10 -57.29 -25.37
N PHE A 26 -4.18 -57.37 -26.16
CA PHE A 26 -4.50 -58.55 -26.96
C PHE A 26 -3.64 -58.70 -28.23
N GLY A 27 -3.01 -57.63 -28.71
CA GLY A 27 -2.16 -57.64 -29.91
C GLY A 27 -0.68 -58.00 -29.67
N ALA A 28 -0.26 -58.11 -28.41
CA ALA A 28 1.14 -58.33 -28.03
C ALA A 28 1.55 -59.82 -27.94
N SER A 29 0.63 -60.76 -28.19
CA SER A 29 0.85 -62.21 -28.10
C SER A 29 1.33 -62.87 -29.41
N ILE A 30 1.60 -62.11 -30.48
CA ILE A 30 2.16 -62.66 -31.72
C ILE A 30 3.70 -62.63 -31.63
N SER A 31 4.24 -63.79 -31.24
CA SER A 31 5.66 -64.11 -31.16
C SER A 31 6.33 -64.09 -32.54
N ILE A 32 7.46 -63.38 -32.69
CA ILE A 32 8.43 -63.60 -33.77
C ILE A 32 9.81 -63.80 -33.12
N THR A 33 10.26 -65.05 -33.12
CA THR A 33 11.56 -65.52 -32.65
C THR A 33 12.66 -65.21 -33.66
N GLY A 34 13.72 -64.51 -33.24
CA GLY A 34 14.98 -64.40 -34.00
C GLY A 34 16.00 -63.46 -33.31
N PRO A 35 17.29 -63.85 -33.18
CA PRO A 35 18.28 -63.05 -32.46
C PRO A 35 18.93 -61.99 -33.38
N ILE A 36 19.40 -60.87 -32.80
CA ILE A 36 20.61 -60.07 -33.15
C ILE A 36 20.44 -58.58 -32.71
N ARG A 37 21.18 -58.24 -31.65
CA ARG A 37 21.77 -56.98 -31.12
C ARG A 37 21.43 -55.54 -31.62
N PHE A 38 20.49 -55.26 -32.53
CA PHE A 38 20.12 -53.88 -32.93
C PHE A 38 18.86 -53.29 -32.25
N TYR A 39 18.32 -53.95 -31.22
CA TYR A 39 16.95 -53.74 -30.73
C TYR A 39 16.70 -52.54 -29.78
N VAL A 40 17.72 -51.89 -29.24
CA VAL A 40 17.52 -50.86 -28.20
C VAL A 40 16.84 -49.60 -28.77
N PHE A 41 17.28 -49.14 -29.94
CA PHE A 41 16.70 -47.97 -30.59
C PHE A 41 15.29 -48.25 -31.18
N GLY A 42 15.06 -49.48 -31.65
CA GLY A 42 13.78 -49.91 -32.22
C GLY A 42 12.64 -49.98 -31.20
N ASN A 43 12.91 -50.48 -29.99
CA ASN A 43 11.89 -50.54 -28.93
C ASN A 43 11.53 -49.16 -28.37
N LEU A 44 12.50 -48.24 -28.25
CA LEU A 44 12.26 -46.86 -27.86
C LEU A 44 11.41 -46.13 -28.91
N LEU A 45 11.76 -46.22 -30.19
CA LEU A 45 10.98 -45.63 -31.27
C LEU A 45 9.54 -46.17 -31.28
N ARG A 46 9.37 -47.48 -31.06
CA ARG A 46 8.05 -48.14 -30.95
C ARG A 46 7.22 -47.59 -29.78
N LEU A 47 7.82 -47.37 -28.61
CA LEU A 47 7.13 -46.80 -27.44
C LEU A 47 6.64 -45.37 -27.67
N TRP A 48 7.45 -44.52 -28.30
CA TRP A 48 7.06 -43.14 -28.64
C TRP A 48 5.99 -43.09 -29.73
N VAL A 49 6.08 -43.96 -30.73
CA VAL A 49 5.07 -44.06 -31.80
C VAL A 49 3.73 -44.55 -31.23
N VAL A 50 3.73 -45.56 -30.37
CA VAL A 50 2.51 -46.05 -29.70
C VAL A 50 1.91 -44.98 -28.79
N ALA A 51 2.72 -44.22 -28.06
CA ALA A 51 2.25 -43.09 -27.25
C ALA A 51 1.65 -41.96 -28.10
N GLY A 52 2.27 -41.65 -29.24
CA GLY A 52 1.74 -40.68 -30.21
C GLY A 52 0.40 -41.12 -30.81
N ILE A 53 0.27 -42.40 -31.18
CA ILE A 53 -0.99 -42.97 -31.68
C ILE A 53 -2.06 -42.92 -30.59
N ARG A 54 -1.73 -43.31 -29.35
CA ARG A 54 -2.65 -43.27 -28.20
C ARG A 54 -3.15 -41.87 -27.90
N LEU A 55 -2.27 -40.86 -27.98
CA LEU A 55 -2.64 -39.45 -27.85
C LEU A 55 -3.67 -39.04 -28.91
N VAL A 56 -3.39 -39.31 -30.19
CA VAL A 56 -4.28 -38.93 -31.31
C VAL A 56 -5.64 -39.63 -31.18
N LEU A 57 -5.66 -40.91 -30.80
CA LEU A 57 -6.88 -41.69 -30.62
C LEU A 57 -7.72 -41.18 -29.45
N LEU A 58 -7.10 -40.93 -28.29
CA LEU A 58 -7.82 -40.39 -27.12
C LEU A 58 -8.29 -38.95 -27.34
N PHE A 59 -7.53 -38.14 -28.08
CA PHE A 59 -7.93 -36.78 -28.43
C PHE A 59 -9.09 -36.77 -29.43
N GLY A 60 -9.07 -37.67 -30.42
CA GLY A 60 -10.15 -37.86 -31.39
C GLY A 60 -11.44 -38.34 -30.73
N VAL A 61 -11.37 -39.37 -29.87
CA VAL A 61 -12.54 -39.87 -29.14
C VAL A 61 -13.09 -38.83 -28.16
N SER A 62 -12.22 -38.08 -27.47
CA SER A 62 -12.64 -36.99 -26.58
C SER A 62 -13.32 -35.83 -27.33
N LEU A 63 -12.86 -35.51 -28.55
CA LEU A 63 -13.48 -34.51 -29.41
C LEU A 63 -14.89 -34.94 -29.86
N VAL A 64 -15.05 -36.21 -30.25
CA VAL A 64 -16.32 -36.77 -30.72
C VAL A 64 -17.35 -36.91 -29.59
N THR A 65 -16.90 -37.23 -28.37
CA THR A 65 -17.80 -37.47 -27.22
C THR A 65 -18.20 -36.21 -26.47
N LEU A 66 -17.32 -35.20 -26.37
CA LEU A 66 -17.58 -33.97 -25.59
C LEU A 66 -17.86 -32.72 -26.45
N GLY A 67 -17.65 -32.75 -27.77
CA GLY A 67 -17.91 -31.65 -28.71
C GLY A 67 -16.96 -30.44 -28.59
N SER A 68 -16.50 -30.11 -27.38
CA SER A 68 -15.45 -29.13 -27.11
C SER A 68 -14.51 -29.61 -26.00
N ILE A 69 -13.22 -29.63 -26.28
CA ILE A 69 -12.22 -30.14 -25.33
C ILE A 69 -11.73 -28.98 -24.45
N LYS A 70 -12.08 -29.01 -23.17
CA LYS A 70 -11.55 -28.08 -22.16
C LYS A 70 -10.00 -28.18 -22.08
N PRO A 71 -9.27 -27.06 -21.89
CA PRO A 71 -7.80 -27.04 -21.89
C PRO A 71 -7.18 -27.99 -20.84
N VAL A 72 -7.87 -28.21 -19.72
CA VAL A 72 -7.47 -29.14 -18.65
C VAL A 72 -7.40 -30.59 -19.13
N LEU A 73 -8.41 -31.01 -19.90
CA LEU A 73 -8.49 -32.37 -20.43
C LEU A 73 -7.41 -32.62 -21.50
N LYS A 74 -7.08 -31.60 -22.30
CA LYS A 74 -5.95 -31.65 -23.26
C LYS A 74 -4.61 -31.85 -22.55
N ARG A 75 -4.37 -31.10 -21.47
CA ARG A 75 -3.13 -31.16 -20.68
C ARG A 75 -3.01 -32.51 -19.96
N TRP A 76 -4.10 -33.02 -19.38
CA TRP A 76 -4.11 -34.33 -18.72
C TRP A 76 -3.83 -35.48 -19.70
N LEU A 77 -4.52 -35.51 -20.86
CA LEU A 77 -4.32 -36.53 -21.89
C LEU A 77 -2.87 -36.54 -22.42
N ALA A 78 -2.27 -35.37 -22.62
CA ALA A 78 -0.88 -35.25 -23.05
C ALA A 78 0.10 -35.79 -22.00
N VAL A 79 -0.03 -35.37 -20.74
CA VAL A 79 0.85 -35.86 -19.67
C VAL A 79 0.66 -37.36 -19.47
N HIS A 80 -0.57 -37.87 -19.49
CA HIS A 80 -0.82 -39.29 -19.30
C HIS A 80 -0.18 -40.17 -20.39
N CYS A 81 -0.26 -39.76 -21.66
CA CYS A 81 0.30 -40.53 -22.78
C CYS A 81 1.84 -40.54 -22.80
N PHE A 82 2.48 -39.42 -22.42
CA PHE A 82 3.93 -39.29 -22.54
C PHE A 82 4.72 -39.61 -21.27
N LEU A 83 4.08 -39.74 -20.10
CA LEU A 83 4.79 -39.99 -18.83
C LEU A 83 5.51 -41.34 -18.80
N ALA A 84 4.92 -42.40 -19.33
CA ALA A 84 5.53 -43.73 -19.37
C ALA A 84 6.73 -43.84 -20.35
N PRO A 85 6.64 -43.35 -21.61
CA PRO A 85 7.79 -43.27 -22.50
C PRO A 85 8.95 -42.43 -21.95
N VAL A 86 8.64 -41.30 -21.30
CA VAL A 86 9.66 -40.42 -20.68
C VAL A 86 10.34 -41.10 -19.49
N TYR A 87 9.61 -41.88 -18.71
CA TYR A 87 10.18 -42.62 -17.58
C TYR A 87 11.15 -43.73 -18.05
N GLU A 88 10.76 -44.52 -19.05
CA GLU A 88 11.62 -45.59 -19.57
C GLU A 88 12.84 -45.06 -20.33
N THR A 89 12.68 -44.01 -21.14
CA THR A 89 13.82 -43.35 -21.81
C THR A 89 14.83 -42.79 -20.81
N GLY A 90 14.34 -42.21 -19.70
CA GLY A 90 15.18 -41.73 -18.61
C GLY A 90 15.91 -42.86 -17.88
N GLN A 91 15.24 -43.99 -17.62
CA GLN A 91 15.87 -45.15 -16.98
C GLN A 91 16.98 -45.75 -17.85
N LEU A 92 16.74 -45.85 -19.16
CA LEU A 92 17.65 -46.46 -20.12
C LEU A 92 18.90 -45.59 -20.37
N MET A 93 18.73 -44.26 -20.37
CA MET A 93 19.84 -43.30 -20.43
C MET A 93 20.71 -43.29 -19.16
N LEU A 94 20.11 -43.55 -17.99
CA LEU A 94 20.83 -43.49 -16.71
C LEU A 94 21.55 -44.78 -16.32
N HIS A 95 21.06 -45.96 -16.73
CA HIS A 95 21.59 -47.24 -16.25
C HIS A 95 22.28 -48.12 -17.32
N GLY A 96 22.22 -47.76 -18.61
CA GLY A 96 23.05 -48.37 -19.67
C GLY A 96 22.84 -49.88 -19.96
N SER A 97 22.01 -50.58 -19.18
CA SER A 97 21.59 -51.97 -19.42
C SER A 97 20.13 -52.18 -19.01
N SER A 98 19.44 -53.03 -19.75
CA SER A 98 18.09 -53.51 -19.39
C SER A 98 18.19 -54.41 -18.16
N PRO A 99 17.48 -54.11 -17.04
CA PRO A 99 17.29 -55.11 -16.00
C PRO A 99 16.24 -56.10 -16.50
N GLU A 100 16.68 -57.09 -17.28
CA GLU A 100 15.98 -58.37 -17.27
C GLU A 100 16.15 -58.96 -15.87
N SER A 101 15.02 -59.33 -15.25
CA SER A 101 14.86 -59.91 -13.90
C SER A 101 14.84 -58.94 -12.70
N ALA A 102 13.66 -58.33 -12.44
CA ALA A 102 13.09 -58.21 -11.07
C ALA A 102 11.68 -57.58 -11.02
N TYR A 103 11.20 -56.91 -12.06
CA TYR A 103 9.78 -56.53 -12.17
C TYR A 103 9.33 -56.76 -13.62
N GLY A 104 8.29 -57.58 -13.79
CA GLY A 104 7.81 -58.02 -15.09
C GLY A 104 7.33 -56.88 -15.98
N SER A 105 7.33 -57.16 -17.28
CA SER A 105 6.54 -56.59 -18.37
C SER A 105 5.77 -55.29 -18.03
N LEU A 106 6.04 -54.25 -18.82
CA LEU A 106 5.24 -53.04 -18.98
C LEU A 106 3.72 -53.38 -19.10
N GLY A 107 3.04 -53.57 -17.97
CA GLY A 107 1.70 -54.15 -17.95
C GLY A 107 1.09 -54.39 -16.55
N GLY A 108 1.74 -53.98 -15.46
CA GLY A 108 1.15 -54.06 -14.14
C GLY A 108 0.05 -52.99 -13.95
N PRO A 109 -1.18 -53.34 -13.54
CA PRO A 109 -2.25 -52.36 -13.29
C PRO A 109 -1.88 -51.33 -12.22
N SER A 110 -0.93 -51.64 -11.33
CA SER A 110 -0.42 -50.75 -10.28
C SER A 110 0.45 -49.61 -10.80
N LEU A 111 1.34 -49.84 -11.78
CA LEU A 111 2.19 -48.80 -12.37
C LEU A 111 1.37 -47.85 -13.26
N TRP A 112 0.41 -48.40 -14.01
CA TRP A 112 -0.53 -47.61 -14.80
C TRP A 112 -1.45 -46.75 -13.91
N ALA A 113 -1.96 -47.31 -12.80
CA ALA A 113 -2.72 -46.55 -11.80
C ALA A 113 -1.88 -45.44 -11.13
N LEU A 114 -0.59 -45.66 -10.90
CA LEU A 114 0.31 -44.65 -10.36
C LEU A 114 0.55 -43.51 -11.37
N CYS A 115 0.76 -43.83 -12.65
CA CYS A 115 0.96 -42.84 -13.71
C CYS A 115 -0.31 -42.03 -14.03
N THR A 116 -1.50 -42.64 -14.00
CA THR A 116 -2.78 -41.94 -14.12
C THR A 116 -3.00 -40.99 -12.93
N ALA A 117 -2.71 -41.44 -11.70
CA ALA A 117 -2.82 -40.62 -10.50
C ALA A 117 -1.81 -39.45 -10.49
N ALA A 118 -0.57 -39.68 -10.91
CA ALA A 118 0.45 -38.65 -11.04
C ALA A 118 0.10 -37.61 -12.13
N ALA A 119 -0.41 -38.06 -13.28
CA ALA A 119 -0.88 -37.17 -14.35
C ALA A 119 -2.11 -36.35 -13.92
N ALA A 120 -3.05 -36.96 -13.18
CA ALA A 120 -4.20 -36.26 -12.61
C ALA A 120 -3.78 -35.21 -11.58
N ALA A 121 -2.82 -35.54 -10.68
CA ALA A 121 -2.27 -34.60 -9.73
C ALA A 121 -1.53 -33.43 -10.41
N ALA A 122 -0.75 -33.70 -11.45
CA ALA A 122 -0.05 -32.68 -12.23
C ALA A 122 -1.03 -31.76 -12.99
N ALA A 123 -2.08 -32.32 -13.60
CA ALA A 123 -3.11 -31.55 -14.30
C ALA A 123 -3.93 -30.68 -13.35
N LEU A 124 -4.34 -31.22 -12.19
CA LEU A 124 -5.04 -30.47 -11.13
C LEU A 124 -4.14 -29.38 -10.51
N PHE A 125 -2.86 -29.67 -10.34
CA PHE A 125 -1.88 -28.68 -9.90
C PHE A 125 -1.78 -27.52 -10.90
N TRP A 126 -1.70 -27.81 -12.21
CA TRP A 126 -1.58 -26.79 -13.25
C TRP A 126 -2.86 -25.96 -13.44
N GLU A 127 -4.05 -26.58 -13.36
CA GLU A 127 -5.34 -25.88 -13.44
C GLU A 127 -5.54 -24.93 -12.25
N LYS A 128 -5.07 -25.33 -11.06
CA LYS A 128 -5.24 -24.54 -9.85
C LYS A 128 -4.18 -23.46 -9.66
N THR A 129 -2.97 -23.67 -10.18
CA THR A 129 -1.89 -22.66 -10.16
C THR A 129 -2.05 -21.63 -11.27
N PHE A 130 -2.66 -21.98 -12.40
CA PHE A 130 -2.91 -21.08 -13.54
C PHE A 130 -4.36 -21.22 -14.04
N PRO A 131 -5.34 -20.55 -13.38
CA PRO A 131 -6.72 -20.57 -13.82
C PRO A 131 -6.91 -19.72 -15.10
N ASP A 132 -7.25 -20.37 -16.21
CA ASP A 132 -7.65 -19.72 -17.46
C ASP A 132 -9.12 -19.25 -17.32
N SER A 133 -9.39 -18.05 -16.77
CA SER A 133 -10.76 -17.47 -16.78
C SER A 133 -10.78 -15.94 -16.88
N ASP A 134 -11.83 -15.41 -17.53
CA ASP A 134 -12.04 -14.03 -18.00
C ASP A 134 -11.99 -12.89 -16.94
N GLU A 135 -11.76 -13.20 -15.66
CA GLU A 135 -11.38 -12.20 -14.63
C GLU A 135 -9.98 -11.59 -14.89
N GLU A 136 -9.20 -12.18 -15.80
CA GLU A 136 -7.88 -11.70 -16.19
C GLU A 136 -7.87 -10.27 -16.75
N SER A 137 -8.92 -9.78 -17.41
CA SER A 137 -8.88 -8.44 -18.04
C SER A 137 -8.83 -7.30 -17.02
N ASN A 138 -9.69 -7.33 -16.00
CA ASN A 138 -9.74 -6.33 -14.92
C ASN A 138 -8.59 -6.53 -13.91
N GLY A 139 -8.14 -7.78 -13.72
CA GLY A 139 -6.95 -8.10 -12.94
C GLY A 139 -5.66 -7.59 -13.58
N LYS A 140 -5.51 -7.74 -14.91
CA LYS A 140 -4.33 -7.26 -15.68
C LYS A 140 -4.19 -5.75 -15.61
N GLU A 141 -5.28 -4.98 -15.73
CA GLU A 141 -5.23 -3.52 -15.64
C GLU A 141 -4.80 -3.04 -14.24
N LYS A 142 -5.36 -3.63 -13.18
CA LYS A 142 -4.95 -3.35 -11.78
C LYS A 142 -3.48 -3.71 -11.54
N THR A 143 -3.05 -4.85 -12.07
CA THR A 143 -1.65 -5.32 -11.95
C THR A 143 -0.70 -4.39 -12.69
N GLN A 144 -1.10 -3.88 -13.87
CA GLN A 144 -0.31 -2.92 -14.63
C GLN A 144 -0.19 -1.58 -13.90
N LYS A 145 -1.29 -1.05 -13.35
CA LYS A 145 -1.26 0.17 -12.52
C LYS A 145 -0.35 0.00 -11.29
N ALA A 146 -0.46 -1.13 -10.59
CA ALA A 146 0.41 -1.45 -9.46
C ALA A 146 1.89 -1.52 -9.86
N ARG A 147 2.22 -2.12 -11.01
CA ARG A 147 3.60 -2.17 -11.53
C ARG A 147 4.15 -0.79 -11.84
N VAL A 148 3.37 0.07 -12.50
CA VAL A 148 3.77 1.45 -12.82
C VAL A 148 4.04 2.25 -11.55
N LEU A 149 3.12 2.20 -10.58
CA LEU A 149 3.29 2.86 -9.30
C LEU A 149 4.49 2.31 -8.52
N PHE A 150 4.72 0.99 -8.55
CA PHE A 150 5.88 0.36 -7.91
C PHE A 150 7.21 0.85 -8.51
N MET A 151 7.30 0.86 -9.85
CA MET A 151 8.47 1.39 -10.56
C MET A 151 8.70 2.87 -10.26
N ARG A 152 7.61 3.63 -10.11
CA ARG A 152 7.69 5.04 -9.70
C ARG A 152 8.26 5.18 -8.29
N VAL A 153 7.81 4.37 -7.32
CA VAL A 153 8.40 4.39 -5.96
C VAL A 153 9.88 4.06 -6.00
N LEU A 154 10.29 3.03 -6.76
CA LEU A 154 11.71 2.69 -6.94
C LEU A 154 12.52 3.84 -7.55
N HIS A 155 11.93 4.62 -8.46
CA HIS A 155 12.59 5.80 -9.02
C HIS A 155 12.91 6.85 -7.95
N PHE A 156 12.02 7.08 -6.99
CA PHE A 156 12.25 7.99 -5.86
C PHE A 156 13.30 7.49 -4.86
N TYR A 157 13.69 6.21 -4.93
CA TYR A 157 14.83 5.65 -4.19
C TYR A 157 16.19 5.86 -4.87
N ARG A 158 16.24 6.41 -6.11
CA ARG A 158 17.50 6.72 -6.82
C ARG A 158 18.57 7.42 -5.99
N PRO A 159 18.29 8.50 -5.24
CA PRO A 159 19.32 9.18 -4.45
C PRO A 159 19.89 8.32 -3.30
N ASP A 160 19.16 7.31 -2.81
CA ASP A 160 19.61 6.41 -1.74
C ASP A 160 20.15 5.07 -2.29
N THR A 161 20.48 5.00 -3.58
CA THR A 161 20.98 3.78 -4.23
C THR A 161 22.24 3.21 -3.60
N LEU A 162 23.16 4.06 -3.12
CA LEU A 162 24.37 3.60 -2.42
C LEU A 162 24.02 2.82 -1.13
N LEU A 163 23.06 3.31 -0.36
CA LEU A 163 22.60 2.64 0.87
C LEU A 163 21.91 1.31 0.54
N LEU A 164 21.10 1.28 -0.53
CA LEU A 164 20.41 0.07 -0.98
C LEU A 164 21.37 -0.98 -1.53
N VAL A 165 22.40 -0.58 -2.29
CA VAL A 165 23.43 -1.49 -2.79
C VAL A 165 24.27 -2.03 -1.64
N GLY A 166 24.68 -1.18 -0.69
CA GLY A 166 25.34 -1.65 0.53
C GLY A 166 24.49 -2.66 1.30
N ALA A 167 23.20 -2.38 1.47
CA ALA A 167 22.27 -3.29 2.13
C ALA A 167 22.09 -4.62 1.37
N PHE A 168 22.10 -4.59 0.04
CA PHE A 168 22.07 -5.78 -0.82
C PHE A 168 23.31 -6.65 -0.62
N ILE A 169 24.50 -6.05 -0.58
CA ILE A 169 25.77 -6.77 -0.38
C ILE A 169 25.75 -7.46 0.99
N PHE A 170 25.44 -6.74 2.07
CA PHE A 170 25.34 -7.32 3.40
C PHE A 170 24.20 -8.35 3.53
N LEU A 171 23.11 -8.19 2.78
CA LEU A 171 22.06 -9.19 2.72
C LEU A 171 22.55 -10.48 2.05
N SER A 172 23.24 -10.38 0.92
CA SER A 172 23.79 -11.56 0.23
C SER A 172 24.82 -12.29 1.11
N LEU A 173 25.73 -11.54 1.75
CA LEU A 173 26.73 -12.08 2.66
C LEU A 173 26.08 -12.76 3.88
N ALA A 174 25.06 -12.13 4.48
CA ALA A 174 24.34 -12.71 5.61
C ALA A 174 23.68 -14.04 5.23
N VAL A 175 23.01 -14.09 4.07
CA VAL A 175 22.33 -15.30 3.58
C VAL A 175 23.34 -16.41 3.27
N LEU A 176 24.46 -16.09 2.62
CA LEU A 176 25.52 -17.06 2.34
C LEU A 176 26.07 -17.66 3.65
N CYS A 177 26.41 -16.82 4.63
CA CYS A 177 26.86 -17.28 5.94
C CYS A 177 25.81 -18.14 6.67
N GLU A 178 24.54 -17.71 6.70
CA GLU A 178 23.43 -18.49 7.28
C GLU A 178 23.30 -19.87 6.61
N MET A 179 23.51 -19.94 5.30
CA MET A 179 23.40 -21.19 4.54
C MET A 179 24.47 -22.21 4.89
N PHE A 180 25.68 -21.79 5.27
CA PHE A 180 26.76 -22.73 5.61
C PHE A 180 26.63 -23.31 7.02
N ILE A 181 25.88 -22.68 7.92
CA ILE A 181 25.74 -23.15 9.31
C ILE A 181 25.23 -24.61 9.38
N PRO A 182 24.11 -25.00 8.75
CA PRO A 182 23.63 -26.39 8.80
C PRO A 182 24.59 -27.40 8.15
N PHE A 183 25.35 -26.99 7.13
CA PHE A 183 26.35 -27.83 6.48
C PHE A 183 27.50 -28.16 7.43
N TYR A 184 28.04 -27.16 8.14
CA TYR A 184 29.08 -27.39 9.13
C TYR A 184 28.56 -28.15 10.35
N THR A 185 27.30 -27.95 10.76
CA THR A 185 26.66 -28.78 11.80
C THR A 185 26.68 -30.26 11.42
N GLY A 186 26.36 -30.60 10.16
CA GLY A 186 26.45 -31.98 9.66
C GLY A 186 27.88 -32.51 9.64
N LYS A 187 28.84 -31.72 9.16
CA LYS A 187 30.26 -32.12 9.19
C LYS A 187 30.76 -32.40 10.60
N VAL A 188 30.39 -31.58 11.58
CA VAL A 188 30.76 -31.81 12.99
C VAL A 188 30.20 -33.14 13.49
N ILE A 189 28.94 -33.47 13.14
CA ILE A 189 28.31 -34.75 13.49
C ILE A 189 29.04 -35.93 12.83
N ASP A 190 29.44 -35.80 11.56
CA ASP A 190 30.21 -36.85 10.87
C ASP A 190 31.60 -37.05 11.47
N ILE A 191 32.29 -35.98 11.86
CA ILE A 191 33.60 -36.06 12.53
C ILE A 191 33.47 -36.72 13.91
N LEU A 192 32.36 -36.44 14.62
CA LEU A 192 32.10 -37.03 15.95
C LEU A 192 31.68 -38.51 15.86
N ALA A 193 31.02 -38.90 14.77
CA ALA A 193 30.57 -40.28 14.55
C ALA A 193 31.64 -41.18 13.91
N SER A 194 32.69 -40.61 13.30
CA SER A 194 33.82 -41.33 12.67
C SER A 194 35.07 -41.30 13.54
N GLN A 195 36.25 -41.70 13.01
CA GLN A 195 37.50 -41.64 13.78
C GLN A 195 37.81 -40.20 14.19
N TYR A 196 37.72 -39.93 15.48
CA TYR A 196 37.80 -38.59 16.04
C TYR A 196 39.16 -37.94 15.80
N LYS A 197 39.16 -36.82 15.06
CA LYS A 197 40.32 -35.96 14.82
C LYS A 197 40.08 -34.59 15.44
N TRP A 198 40.83 -34.28 16.50
CA TRP A 198 40.70 -33.02 17.26
C TRP A 198 40.87 -31.78 16.37
N ASN A 199 41.80 -31.79 15.41
CA ASN A 199 42.07 -30.67 14.51
C ASN A 199 40.92 -30.41 13.53
N ASP A 200 40.31 -31.45 12.96
CA ASP A 200 39.19 -31.32 12.02
C ASP A 200 37.93 -30.84 12.75
N PHE A 201 37.74 -31.27 14.00
CA PHE A 201 36.66 -30.82 14.87
C PHE A 201 36.78 -29.33 15.23
N LEU A 202 37.97 -28.89 15.68
CA LEU A 202 38.23 -27.49 16.01
C LEU A 202 38.07 -26.57 14.80
N THR A 203 38.57 -26.97 13.62
CA THR A 203 38.42 -26.18 12.40
C THR A 203 36.96 -26.05 11.98
N ALA A 204 36.16 -27.12 12.05
CA ALA A 204 34.74 -27.07 11.75
C ALA A 204 33.94 -26.17 12.71
N ILE A 205 34.24 -26.21 14.01
CA ILE A 205 33.60 -25.34 15.01
C ILE A 205 34.02 -23.87 14.84
N ASN A 206 35.31 -23.60 14.61
CA ASN A 206 35.80 -22.23 14.40
C ASN A 206 35.20 -21.61 13.14
N LEU A 207 35.10 -22.39 12.05
CA LEU A 207 34.42 -21.95 10.83
C LEU A 207 32.94 -21.70 11.08
N MET A 208 32.24 -22.61 11.78
CA MET A 208 30.84 -22.42 12.14
C MET A 208 30.62 -21.15 12.99
N GLY A 209 31.50 -20.90 13.97
CA GLY A 209 31.49 -19.69 14.79
C GLY A 209 31.72 -18.43 13.96
N LEU A 210 32.69 -18.46 13.04
CA LEU A 210 33.00 -17.35 12.13
C LEU A 210 31.81 -17.04 11.20
N TYR A 211 31.17 -18.06 10.60
CA TYR A 211 29.98 -17.85 9.77
C TYR A 211 28.79 -17.33 10.60
N SER A 212 28.60 -17.82 11.83
CA SER A 212 27.55 -17.33 12.73
C SER A 212 27.73 -15.86 13.10
N LEU A 213 28.95 -15.47 13.52
CA LEU A 213 29.29 -14.08 13.83
C LEU A 213 29.18 -13.18 12.59
N GLY A 214 29.72 -13.63 11.46
CA GLY A 214 29.63 -12.92 10.19
C GLY A 214 28.18 -12.72 9.74
N SER A 215 27.33 -13.74 9.87
CA SER A 215 25.90 -13.64 9.55
C SER A 215 25.17 -12.64 10.44
N SER A 216 25.46 -12.63 11.74
CA SER A 216 24.85 -11.73 12.71
C SER A 216 25.25 -10.27 12.48
N PHE A 217 26.56 -10.03 12.27
CA PHE A 217 27.08 -8.71 11.94
C PHE A 217 26.48 -8.18 10.63
N SER A 218 26.53 -8.99 9.57
CA SER A 218 25.99 -8.63 8.26
C SER A 218 24.46 -8.41 8.31
N ALA A 219 23.73 -9.16 9.13
CA ALA A 219 22.31 -8.97 9.36
C ALA A 219 21.98 -7.66 10.11
N GLY A 220 22.83 -7.23 11.04
CA GLY A 220 22.73 -5.92 11.69
C GLY A 220 22.99 -4.78 10.72
N CYS A 221 24.10 -4.84 9.97
CA CYS A 221 24.48 -3.81 9.00
C CYS A 221 23.42 -3.63 7.90
N ARG A 222 22.90 -4.72 7.31
CA ARG A 222 21.81 -4.60 6.31
C ARG A 222 20.56 -3.95 6.91
N GLY A 223 20.22 -4.27 8.17
CA GLY A 223 19.05 -3.74 8.85
C GLY A 223 19.15 -2.23 9.07
N GLY A 224 20.32 -1.77 9.54
CA GLY A 224 20.62 -0.34 9.70
C GLY A 224 20.57 0.42 8.37
N LEU A 225 21.23 -0.09 7.33
CA LEU A 225 21.25 0.57 6.01
C LEU A 225 19.85 0.69 5.39
N PHE A 226 19.03 -0.37 5.45
CA PHE A 226 17.63 -0.30 4.99
C PHE A 226 16.81 0.70 5.81
N MET A 227 16.99 0.76 7.12
CA MET A 227 16.27 1.70 7.98
C MET A 227 16.64 3.15 7.66
N CYS A 228 17.92 3.45 7.46
CA CYS A 228 18.39 4.77 7.02
C CYS A 228 17.77 5.16 5.67
N ALA A 229 17.80 4.27 4.68
CA ALA A 229 17.20 4.51 3.36
C ALA A 229 15.69 4.79 3.44
N ILE A 230 14.95 4.02 4.26
CA ILE A 230 13.51 4.24 4.48
C ILE A 230 13.23 5.60 5.11
N ASN A 231 14.03 6.02 6.10
CA ASN A 231 13.83 7.30 6.79
C ASN A 231 14.15 8.49 5.87
N SER A 232 15.26 8.43 5.12
CA SER A 232 15.62 9.45 4.12
C SER A 232 14.54 9.61 3.07
N PHE A 233 14.05 8.50 2.51
CA PHE A 233 12.94 8.50 1.57
C PHE A 233 11.66 9.11 2.17
N THR A 234 11.28 8.68 3.38
CA THR A 234 10.06 9.17 4.05
C THR A 234 10.10 10.68 4.26
N SER A 235 11.25 11.22 4.70
CA SER A 235 11.43 12.65 4.91
C SER A 235 11.22 13.44 3.61
N ARG A 236 11.90 13.03 2.53
CA ARG A 236 11.75 13.68 1.21
C ARG A 236 10.31 13.63 0.71
N MET A 237 9.66 12.48 0.80
CA MET A 237 8.26 12.32 0.38
C MET A 237 7.30 13.18 1.18
N LYS A 238 7.52 13.35 2.49
CA LYS A 238 6.71 14.25 3.30
C LYS A 238 6.88 15.71 2.87
N VAL A 239 8.10 16.15 2.58
CA VAL A 239 8.38 17.51 2.12
C VAL A 239 7.75 17.78 0.75
N GLU A 240 7.93 16.87 -0.21
CA GLU A 240 7.33 17.03 -1.55
C GLU A 240 5.80 17.00 -1.50
N LEU A 241 5.21 16.05 -0.76
CA LEU A 241 3.76 15.96 -0.61
C LEU A 241 3.19 17.20 0.09
N PHE A 242 3.83 17.68 1.16
CA PHE A 242 3.40 18.91 1.83
C PHE A 242 3.53 20.13 0.90
N GLY A 243 4.62 20.22 0.13
CA GLY A 243 4.82 21.26 -0.87
C GLY A 243 3.77 21.23 -2.00
N ALA A 244 3.32 20.05 -2.42
CA ALA A 244 2.23 19.88 -3.38
C ALA A 244 0.87 20.23 -2.78
N LEU A 245 0.61 19.85 -1.52
CA LEU A 245 -0.63 20.14 -0.80
C LEU A 245 -0.85 21.64 -0.60
N VAL A 246 0.17 22.37 -0.14
CA VAL A 246 0.06 23.83 0.12
C VAL A 246 -0.20 24.64 -1.16
N LYS A 247 0.07 24.08 -2.34
CA LYS A 247 -0.22 24.71 -3.63
C LYS A 247 -1.65 24.45 -4.14
N GLN A 248 -2.41 23.54 -3.52
CA GLN A 248 -3.77 23.23 -3.93
C GLN A 248 -4.73 24.36 -3.59
N GLU A 249 -5.81 24.49 -4.37
CA GLU A 249 -6.84 25.49 -4.11
C GLU A 249 -7.69 25.19 -2.87
N ILE A 250 -8.35 26.20 -2.32
CA ILE A 250 -9.12 26.08 -1.07
C ILE A 250 -10.30 25.10 -1.21
N GLY A 251 -10.90 25.00 -2.39
CA GLY A 251 -11.96 24.01 -2.66
C GLY A 251 -11.52 22.55 -2.43
N PHE A 252 -10.22 22.23 -2.59
CA PHE A 252 -9.67 20.92 -2.24
C PHE A 252 -9.74 20.66 -0.73
N PHE A 253 -9.42 21.66 0.09
CA PHE A 253 -9.44 21.54 1.55
C PHE A 253 -10.86 21.57 2.14
N GLU A 254 -11.84 22.14 1.45
CA GLU A 254 -13.24 22.07 1.84
C GLU A 254 -13.90 20.73 1.49
N THR A 255 -13.45 20.07 0.42
CA THR A 255 -14.00 18.77 -0.02
C THR A 255 -13.40 17.60 0.75
N ILE A 256 -12.13 17.69 1.14
CA ILE A 256 -11.40 16.62 1.82
C ILE A 256 -11.21 16.96 3.29
N LYS A 257 -11.52 16.02 4.17
CA LYS A 257 -11.33 16.19 5.61
C LYS A 257 -9.85 16.39 5.95
N THR A 258 -9.55 17.37 6.81
CA THR A 258 -8.18 17.65 7.28
C THR A 258 -7.51 16.41 7.88
N GLY A 259 -8.28 15.56 8.59
CA GLY A 259 -7.80 14.29 9.14
C GLY A 259 -7.33 13.28 8.09
N ASP A 260 -7.92 13.29 6.89
CA ASP A 260 -7.49 12.42 5.79
C ASP A 260 -6.17 12.91 5.19
N ILE A 261 -5.98 14.22 5.09
CA ILE A 261 -4.74 14.83 4.60
C ILE A 261 -3.58 14.55 5.57
N THR A 262 -3.79 14.76 6.88
CA THR A 262 -2.76 14.49 7.89
C THR A 262 -2.45 12.99 8.00
N SER A 263 -3.47 12.12 7.90
CA SER A 263 -3.29 10.68 7.84
C SER A 263 -2.49 10.25 6.61
N ARG A 264 -2.78 10.80 5.42
CA ARG A 264 -2.00 10.53 4.21
C ARG A 264 -0.54 10.97 4.36
N LEU A 265 -0.32 12.18 4.90
CA LEU A 265 1.02 12.72 5.12
C LEU A 265 1.84 11.94 6.16
N SER A 266 1.23 11.43 7.23
CA SER A 266 1.94 10.74 8.32
C SER A 266 2.00 9.21 8.10
N THR A 267 0.87 8.59 7.79
CA THR A 267 0.68 7.14 7.77
C THR A 267 0.90 6.55 6.39
N ASP A 268 0.32 7.13 5.33
CA ASP A 268 0.41 6.51 4.01
C ASP A 268 1.78 6.71 3.37
N THR A 269 2.46 7.84 3.61
CA THR A 269 3.88 8.04 3.21
C THR A 269 4.81 7.03 3.87
N THR A 270 4.64 6.76 5.17
CA THR A 270 5.47 5.79 5.91
C THR A 270 5.17 4.35 5.48
N LYS A 271 3.90 4.01 5.24
CA LYS A 271 3.52 2.71 4.66
C LYS A 271 4.10 2.53 3.27
N MET A 272 4.01 3.52 2.39
CA MET A 272 4.58 3.48 1.04
C MET A 272 6.09 3.21 1.06
N ALA A 273 6.83 3.95 1.90
CA ALA A 273 8.27 3.77 2.06
C ALA A 273 8.63 2.36 2.57
N ARG A 274 7.95 1.91 3.63
CA ARG A 274 8.21 0.60 4.24
C ARG A 274 7.80 -0.55 3.35
N ALA A 275 6.65 -0.47 2.71
CA ALA A 275 6.09 -1.56 1.91
C ALA A 275 7.04 -1.95 0.77
N VAL A 276 7.55 -0.96 0.01
CA VAL A 276 8.46 -1.25 -1.10
C VAL A 276 9.81 -1.77 -0.58
N ALA A 277 10.44 -1.08 0.37
CA ALA A 277 11.76 -1.48 0.86
C ALA A 277 11.76 -2.84 1.57
N LEU A 278 10.75 -3.10 2.43
CA LEU A 278 10.62 -4.38 3.14
C LEU A 278 10.28 -5.52 2.18
N ASN A 279 9.37 -5.30 1.23
CA ASN A 279 9.01 -6.35 0.29
C ASN A 279 10.19 -6.71 -0.62
N VAL A 280 10.95 -5.73 -1.10
CA VAL A 280 12.17 -5.97 -1.87
C VAL A 280 13.22 -6.72 -1.03
N ASN A 281 13.46 -6.30 0.22
CA ASN A 281 14.39 -6.97 1.13
C ASN A 281 13.99 -8.42 1.41
N VAL A 282 12.71 -8.68 1.73
CA VAL A 282 12.20 -10.03 1.99
C VAL A 282 12.25 -10.88 0.72
N LEU A 283 11.80 -10.35 -0.41
CA LEU A 283 11.82 -11.04 -1.70
C LEU A 283 13.24 -11.47 -2.08
N LEU A 284 14.18 -10.53 -2.05
CA LEU A 284 15.55 -10.81 -2.44
C LEU A 284 16.23 -11.80 -1.48
N ARG A 285 16.06 -11.60 -0.16
CA ARG A 285 16.60 -12.53 0.86
C ARG A 285 16.06 -13.94 0.63
N THR A 286 14.75 -14.07 0.49
CA THR A 286 14.09 -15.37 0.31
C THR A 286 14.46 -16.01 -1.01
N LEU A 287 14.61 -15.24 -2.09
CA LEU A 287 15.07 -15.74 -3.38
C LEU A 287 16.48 -16.30 -3.30
N ILE A 288 17.45 -15.52 -2.82
CA ILE A 288 18.86 -15.95 -2.68
C ILE A 288 18.94 -17.18 -1.76
N LYS A 289 18.22 -17.15 -0.62
CA LYS A 289 18.20 -18.25 0.35
C LYS A 289 17.58 -19.51 -0.23
N THR A 290 16.48 -19.38 -1.00
CA THR A 290 15.78 -20.52 -1.63
C THR A 290 16.66 -21.17 -2.68
N VAL A 291 17.21 -20.39 -3.62
CA VAL A 291 18.10 -20.90 -4.69
C VAL A 291 19.35 -21.54 -4.08
N GLY A 292 19.98 -20.83 -3.13
CA GLY A 292 21.19 -21.31 -2.49
C GLY A 292 20.99 -22.60 -1.70
N MET A 293 19.97 -22.68 -0.85
CA MET A 293 19.68 -23.90 -0.09
C MET A 293 19.24 -25.06 -1.01
N LEU A 294 18.46 -24.80 -2.07
CA LEU A 294 18.10 -25.84 -3.04
C LEU A 294 19.33 -26.42 -3.76
N SER A 295 20.30 -25.56 -4.10
CA SER A 295 21.59 -25.98 -4.66
C SER A 295 22.37 -26.88 -3.70
N LEU A 296 22.44 -26.51 -2.41
CA LEU A 296 23.13 -27.31 -1.38
C LEU A 296 22.40 -28.62 -1.07
N MET A 297 21.06 -28.63 -1.07
CA MET A 297 20.29 -29.85 -0.88
C MET A 297 20.49 -30.83 -2.04
N THR A 298 20.54 -30.31 -3.27
CA THR A 298 20.78 -31.13 -4.47
C THR A 298 22.20 -31.72 -4.47
N SER A 299 23.21 -30.97 -3.99
CA SER A 299 24.57 -31.48 -3.87
C SER A 299 24.73 -32.54 -2.77
N LEU A 300 23.93 -32.47 -1.69
CA LEU A 300 23.89 -33.51 -0.66
C LEU A 300 23.17 -34.79 -1.13
N SER A 301 21.97 -34.67 -1.69
CA SER A 301 21.21 -35.79 -2.25
C SER A 301 20.08 -35.30 -3.16
N TRP A 302 20.24 -35.50 -4.47
CA TRP A 302 19.20 -35.19 -5.44
C TRP A 302 17.91 -36.02 -5.24
N LYS A 303 18.03 -37.25 -4.73
CA LYS A 303 16.89 -38.15 -4.49
C LYS A 303 15.98 -37.65 -3.36
N LEU A 304 16.57 -37.24 -2.23
CA LEU A 304 15.81 -36.66 -1.12
C LEU A 304 15.26 -35.28 -1.49
N THR A 305 15.99 -34.53 -2.31
CA THR A 305 15.52 -33.22 -2.81
C THR A 305 14.27 -33.36 -3.66
N LEU A 306 14.19 -34.39 -4.51
CA LEU A 306 13.01 -34.67 -5.32
C LEU A 306 11.80 -35.08 -4.46
N LEU A 307 12.02 -35.86 -3.40
CA LEU A 307 10.98 -36.21 -2.42
C LEU A 307 10.42 -34.95 -1.72
N MET A 308 11.29 -34.01 -1.35
CA MET A 308 10.88 -32.73 -0.77
C MET A 308 10.14 -31.86 -1.79
N LEU A 309 10.59 -31.81 -3.04
CA LEU A 309 9.89 -31.10 -4.11
C LEU A 309 8.47 -31.66 -4.33
N MET A 310 8.25 -32.97 -4.17
CA MET A 310 6.92 -33.58 -4.22
C MET A 310 6.00 -33.16 -3.06
N GLU A 311 6.53 -32.71 -1.92
CA GLU A 311 5.72 -32.15 -0.82
C GLU A 311 5.08 -30.80 -1.21
N THR A 312 5.77 -30.02 -2.05
CA THR A 312 5.36 -28.66 -2.43
C THR A 312 4.01 -28.58 -3.17
N PRO A 313 3.69 -29.41 -4.19
CA PRO A 313 2.37 -29.36 -4.82
C PRO A 313 1.24 -29.81 -3.89
N ILE A 314 1.49 -30.76 -2.98
CA ILE A 314 0.49 -31.24 -2.01
C ILE A 314 0.11 -30.12 -1.05
N THR A 315 1.13 -29.48 -0.46
CA THR A 315 0.92 -28.34 0.46
C THR A 315 0.35 -27.13 -0.26
N GLY A 316 0.74 -26.87 -1.51
CA GLY A 316 0.18 -25.82 -2.36
C GLY A 316 -1.31 -26.03 -2.68
N LEU A 317 -1.72 -27.26 -2.99
CA LEU A 317 -3.12 -27.62 -3.21
C LEU A 317 -3.97 -27.36 -1.95
N LEU A 318 -3.48 -27.78 -0.78
CA LEU A 318 -4.13 -27.57 0.51
C LEU A 318 -4.25 -26.07 0.82
N GLN A 319 -3.17 -25.32 0.61
CA GLN A 319 -3.12 -23.85 0.76
C GLN A 319 -4.16 -23.16 -0.12
N GLY A 320 -4.24 -23.52 -1.41
CA GLY A 320 -5.18 -22.87 -2.33
C GLY A 320 -6.65 -23.15 -2.01
N VAL A 321 -6.99 -24.30 -1.40
CA VAL A 321 -8.36 -24.50 -0.86
C VAL A 321 -8.58 -23.56 0.31
N TYR A 322 -7.65 -23.53 1.26
CA TYR A 322 -7.74 -22.70 2.46
C TYR A 322 -7.89 -21.21 2.12
N ASP A 323 -7.07 -20.67 1.22
CA ASP A 323 -7.07 -19.24 0.88
C ASP A 323 -8.42 -18.78 0.31
N ASN A 324 -9.05 -19.58 -0.55
CA ASN A 324 -10.36 -19.26 -1.12
C ASN A 324 -11.46 -19.13 -0.06
N TYR A 325 -11.48 -20.00 0.95
CA TYR A 325 -12.45 -19.91 2.05
C TYR A 325 -12.08 -18.81 3.05
N TYR A 326 -10.79 -18.72 3.39
CA TYR A 326 -10.28 -17.76 4.37
C TYR A 326 -10.48 -16.31 3.91
N LEU A 327 -10.18 -15.99 2.65
CA LEU A 327 -10.33 -14.63 2.12
C LEU A 327 -11.78 -14.17 2.12
N ARG A 328 -12.73 -15.05 1.77
CA ARG A 328 -14.17 -14.75 1.81
C ARG A 328 -14.63 -14.44 3.23
N LEU A 329 -14.34 -15.34 4.18
CA LEU A 329 -14.69 -15.15 5.59
C LEU A 329 -13.99 -13.93 6.20
N SER A 330 -12.74 -13.66 5.82
CA SER A 330 -12.00 -12.51 6.31
C SER A 330 -12.62 -11.19 5.83
N LYS A 331 -13.15 -11.16 4.60
CA LYS A 331 -13.90 -10.00 4.08
C LYS A 331 -15.22 -9.80 4.85
N GLU A 332 -15.99 -10.86 5.06
CA GLU A 332 -17.23 -10.80 5.85
C GLU A 332 -16.98 -10.30 7.29
N VAL A 333 -15.88 -10.74 7.92
CA VAL A 333 -15.44 -10.26 9.24
C VAL A 333 -15.09 -8.77 9.21
N GLN A 334 -14.39 -8.30 8.18
CA GLN A 334 -14.05 -6.88 8.02
C GLN A 334 -15.30 -6.02 7.83
N ASP A 335 -16.24 -6.44 6.98
CA ASP A 335 -17.49 -5.73 6.74
C ASP A 335 -18.36 -5.67 8.01
N SER A 336 -18.41 -6.76 8.78
CA SER A 336 -19.13 -6.81 10.07
C SER A 336 -18.49 -5.89 11.12
N MET A 337 -17.15 -5.87 11.19
CA MET A 337 -16.41 -4.95 12.06
C MET A 337 -16.62 -3.49 11.68
N ALA A 338 -16.68 -3.16 10.39
CA ALA A 338 -16.96 -1.81 9.92
C ALA A 338 -18.33 -1.32 10.40
N ARG A 339 -19.37 -2.15 10.28
CA ARG A 339 -20.72 -1.84 10.79
C ARG A 339 -20.76 -1.65 12.32
N ALA A 340 -20.01 -2.45 13.08
CA ALA A 340 -19.92 -2.29 14.53
C ALA A 340 -19.23 -0.97 14.91
N ASN A 341 -18.11 -0.66 14.26
CA ASN A 341 -17.37 0.59 14.46
C ASN A 341 -18.17 1.83 14.05
N GLU A 342 -18.97 1.74 12.98
CA GLU A 342 -19.84 2.81 12.53
C GLU A 342 -20.93 3.13 13.58
N ALA A 343 -21.59 2.11 14.15
CA ALA A 343 -22.55 2.31 15.25
C ALA A 343 -21.89 2.93 16.49
N ALA A 344 -20.69 2.47 16.86
CA ALA A 344 -19.94 3.05 17.96
C ALA A 344 -19.58 4.52 17.68
N GLY A 345 -19.12 4.82 16.46
CA GLY A 345 -18.79 6.18 16.01
C GLY A 345 -19.99 7.11 16.05
N GLU A 346 -21.16 6.67 15.56
CA GLU A 346 -22.42 7.40 15.63
C GLU A 346 -22.82 7.70 17.08
N THR A 347 -22.75 6.69 17.96
CA THR A 347 -23.12 6.80 19.37
C THR A 347 -22.20 7.77 20.13
N VAL A 348 -20.89 7.70 19.89
CA VAL A 348 -19.90 8.58 20.54
C VAL A 348 -20.03 10.02 20.03
N ALA A 349 -20.21 10.22 18.72
CA ALA A 349 -20.45 11.55 18.16
C ALA A 349 -21.77 12.16 18.69
N GLY A 350 -22.80 11.32 18.84
CA GLY A 350 -24.11 11.67 19.37
C GLY A 350 -24.24 11.55 20.88
N ILE A 351 -23.15 11.50 21.66
CA ILE A 351 -23.22 11.12 23.09
C ILE A 351 -24.12 12.06 23.91
N ARG A 352 -24.17 13.36 23.57
CA ARG A 352 -25.09 14.32 24.20
C ARG A 352 -26.55 13.95 23.95
N THR A 353 -26.87 13.52 22.73
CA THR A 353 -28.21 13.04 22.34
C THR A 353 -28.56 11.78 23.11
N VAL A 354 -27.68 10.78 23.12
CA VAL A 354 -27.89 9.51 23.84
C VAL A 354 -28.14 9.77 25.33
N ARG A 355 -27.35 10.65 25.96
CA ARG A 355 -27.56 11.08 27.35
C ARG A 355 -28.87 11.85 27.55
N SER A 356 -29.22 12.75 26.63
CA SER A 356 -30.45 13.54 26.73
C SER A 356 -31.73 12.70 26.62
N PHE A 357 -31.68 11.59 25.88
CA PHE A 357 -32.80 10.66 25.71
C PHE A 357 -32.70 9.42 26.62
N ASN A 358 -31.66 9.30 27.47
CA ASN A 358 -31.44 8.17 28.39
C ASN A 358 -31.46 6.79 27.70
N THR A 359 -30.84 6.69 26.51
CA THR A 359 -30.85 5.48 25.66
C THR A 359 -29.56 4.63 25.76
N GLU A 360 -28.73 4.83 26.78
CA GLU A 360 -27.41 4.20 26.89
C GLU A 360 -27.47 2.66 26.85
N ARG A 361 -28.47 2.06 27.52
CA ARG A 361 -28.64 0.59 27.55
C ARG A 361 -29.06 0.04 26.19
N SER A 362 -29.94 0.75 25.48
CA SER A 362 -30.40 0.36 24.14
C SER A 362 -29.24 0.42 23.15
N GLU A 363 -28.44 1.48 23.20
CA GLU A 363 -27.26 1.63 22.34
C GLU A 363 -26.17 0.59 22.67
N ALA A 364 -25.96 0.28 23.95
CA ALA A 364 -25.07 -0.80 24.35
C ALA A 364 -25.53 -2.16 23.80
N GLY A 365 -26.83 -2.47 23.86
CA GLY A 365 -27.40 -3.69 23.29
C GLY A 365 -27.30 -3.76 21.76
N ARG A 366 -27.50 -2.62 21.07
CA ARG A 366 -27.32 -2.49 19.61
C ARG A 366 -25.88 -2.80 19.20
N TYR A 367 -24.91 -2.33 19.97
CA TYR A 367 -23.49 -2.63 19.73
C TYR A 367 -23.16 -4.10 20.04
N ASP A 368 -23.67 -4.64 21.15
CA ASP A 368 -23.47 -6.04 21.54
C ASP A 368 -23.98 -7.02 20.47
N HIS A 369 -25.17 -6.81 19.92
CA HIS A 369 -25.71 -7.65 18.84
C HIS A 369 -24.79 -7.65 17.60
N ARG A 370 -24.34 -6.48 17.16
CA ARG A 370 -23.40 -6.36 16.01
C ARG A 370 -22.06 -7.03 16.31
N LEU A 371 -21.63 -6.99 17.57
CA LEU A 371 -20.39 -7.63 18.00
C LEU A 371 -20.55 -9.16 18.05
N MET A 372 -21.71 -9.67 18.45
CA MET A 372 -22.00 -11.11 18.48
C MET A 372 -22.03 -11.72 17.06
N ASP A 373 -22.60 -11.03 16.08
CA ASP A 373 -22.52 -11.42 14.67
C ASP A 373 -21.06 -11.53 14.20
N THR A 374 -20.26 -10.53 14.59
CA THR A 374 -18.83 -10.49 14.28
C THR A 374 -18.06 -11.59 14.98
N HIS A 375 -18.42 -11.93 16.22
CA HIS A 375 -17.86 -13.05 16.97
C HIS A 375 -18.11 -14.38 16.26
N ASN A 376 -19.35 -14.64 15.83
CA ASN A 376 -19.70 -15.86 15.11
C ASN A 376 -18.91 -16.02 13.80
N LEU A 377 -18.76 -14.93 13.02
CA LEU A 377 -17.96 -14.94 11.80
C LEU A 377 -16.46 -15.19 12.08
N LYS A 378 -15.92 -14.57 13.14
CA LYS A 378 -14.53 -14.81 13.57
C LYS A 378 -14.32 -16.27 13.98
N THR A 379 -15.22 -16.83 14.77
CA THR A 379 -15.17 -18.24 15.20
C THR A 379 -15.19 -19.17 13.99
N ARG A 380 -16.03 -18.91 12.98
CA ARG A 380 -16.05 -19.68 11.73
C ARG A 380 -14.74 -19.56 10.93
N ARG A 381 -14.17 -18.36 10.82
CA ARG A 381 -12.87 -18.14 10.16
C ARG A 381 -11.74 -18.86 10.91
N ASP A 382 -11.73 -18.77 12.23
CA ASP A 382 -10.66 -19.29 13.08
C ASP A 382 -10.72 -20.82 13.18
N THR A 383 -11.91 -21.42 13.13
CA THR A 383 -12.07 -22.88 12.99
C THR A 383 -11.53 -23.40 11.65
N VAL A 384 -11.82 -22.74 10.53
CA VAL A 384 -11.23 -23.07 9.22
C VAL A 384 -9.69 -22.98 9.28
N ARG A 385 -9.16 -21.95 9.93
CA ARG A 385 -7.72 -21.79 10.15
C ARG A 385 -7.13 -22.90 11.04
N ALA A 386 -7.82 -23.31 12.09
CA ALA A 386 -7.38 -24.36 12.99
C ALA A 386 -7.32 -25.72 12.27
N VAL A 387 -8.35 -26.06 11.47
CA VAL A 387 -8.37 -27.30 10.66
C VAL A 387 -7.23 -27.32 9.64
N TYR A 388 -7.02 -26.21 8.93
CA TYR A 388 -5.90 -26.09 7.99
C TYR A 388 -4.54 -26.25 8.69
N LEU A 389 -4.35 -25.62 9.87
CA LEU A 389 -3.12 -25.73 10.64
C LEU A 389 -2.84 -27.18 11.06
N LEU A 390 -3.88 -27.90 11.49
CA LEU A 390 -3.79 -29.32 11.85
C LEU A 390 -3.40 -30.17 10.64
N LEU A 391 -4.13 -30.08 9.53
CA LEU A 391 -3.86 -30.83 8.30
C LEU A 391 -2.44 -30.58 7.81
N ARG A 392 -2.00 -29.32 7.77
CA ARG A 392 -0.65 -28.95 7.37
C ARG A 392 0.41 -29.56 8.29
N ARG A 393 0.21 -29.51 9.61
CA ARG A 393 1.16 -30.06 10.57
C ARG A 393 1.27 -31.57 10.44
N LEU A 394 0.15 -32.26 10.19
CA LEU A 394 0.14 -33.69 9.91
C LEU A 394 0.90 -34.02 8.62
N THR A 395 0.64 -33.29 7.51
CA THR A 395 1.38 -33.49 6.26
C THR A 395 2.89 -33.30 6.44
N ALA A 396 3.31 -32.24 7.12
CA ALA A 396 4.72 -31.98 7.38
C ALA A 396 5.37 -33.07 8.24
N LEU A 397 4.67 -33.57 9.26
CA LEU A 397 5.17 -34.67 10.10
C LEU A 397 5.30 -35.98 9.32
N VAL A 398 4.30 -36.32 8.49
CA VAL A 398 4.35 -37.51 7.62
C VAL A 398 5.55 -37.42 6.66
N MET A 399 5.77 -36.26 6.05
CA MET A 399 6.93 -36.05 5.17
C MET A 399 8.26 -36.12 5.91
N GLN A 400 8.33 -35.59 7.13
CA GLN A 400 9.52 -35.69 7.98
C GLN A 400 9.84 -37.15 8.34
N VAL A 401 8.84 -37.95 8.72
CA VAL A 401 9.00 -39.39 9.00
C VAL A 401 9.42 -40.16 7.74
N ALA A 402 8.77 -39.89 6.61
CA ALA A 402 9.15 -40.49 5.32
C ALA A 402 10.61 -40.17 4.97
N MET A 403 11.04 -38.92 5.20
CA MET A 403 12.41 -38.52 4.91
C MET A 403 13.43 -39.20 5.84
N LEU A 404 13.13 -39.36 7.13
CA LEU A 404 13.98 -40.13 8.04
C LEU A 404 14.08 -41.60 7.61
N TYR A 405 12.97 -42.21 7.20
CA TYR A 405 12.95 -43.60 6.74
C TYR A 405 13.80 -43.81 5.49
N TYR A 406 13.64 -42.97 4.46
CA TYR A 406 14.46 -43.04 3.25
C TYR A 406 15.92 -42.63 3.50
N GLY A 407 16.15 -41.65 4.39
CA GLY A 407 17.48 -41.25 4.83
C GLY A 407 18.24 -42.41 5.46
N ARG A 408 17.60 -43.16 6.38
CA ARG A 408 18.16 -44.39 6.95
C ARG A 408 18.53 -45.41 5.88
N LEU A 409 17.66 -45.64 4.89
CA LEU A 409 17.94 -46.58 3.81
C LEU A 409 19.15 -46.15 2.96
N PHE A 410 19.34 -44.85 2.73
CA PHE A 410 20.51 -44.34 2.01
C PHE A 410 21.81 -44.44 2.82
N ILE A 411 21.73 -44.26 4.13
CA ILE A 411 22.87 -44.50 5.03
C ILE A 411 23.28 -45.97 5.00
N GLN A 412 22.31 -46.91 5.08
CA GLN A 412 22.59 -48.35 5.00
C GLN A 412 23.22 -48.78 3.67
N ARG A 413 22.88 -48.10 2.57
CA ARG A 413 23.44 -48.35 1.24
C ARG A 413 24.78 -47.62 0.99
N GLY A 414 25.32 -46.91 1.99
CA GLY A 414 26.55 -46.13 1.87
C GLY A 414 26.45 -44.90 0.96
N GLN A 415 25.23 -44.48 0.57
CA GLN A 415 25.01 -43.36 -0.34
C GLN A 415 24.99 -42.00 0.38
N MET A 416 24.92 -41.98 1.72
CA MET A 416 24.80 -40.77 2.52
C MET A 416 25.39 -40.98 3.92
N SER A 417 26.01 -39.95 4.50
CA SER A 417 26.45 -39.96 5.91
C SER A 417 25.34 -39.49 6.86
N THR A 418 25.50 -39.80 8.15
CA THR A 418 24.55 -39.36 9.20
C THR A 418 24.52 -37.83 9.32
N GLY A 419 25.67 -37.17 9.23
CA GLY A 419 25.81 -35.73 9.25
C GLY A 419 25.15 -35.05 8.05
N ASN A 420 25.31 -35.59 6.84
CA ASN A 420 24.61 -35.11 5.65
C ASN A 420 23.09 -35.20 5.84
N LEU A 421 22.56 -36.25 6.48
CA LEU A 421 21.13 -36.40 6.74
C LEU A 421 20.64 -35.32 7.71
N VAL A 422 21.40 -35.03 8.76
CA VAL A 422 21.07 -33.95 9.71
C VAL A 422 21.10 -32.58 9.04
N SER A 423 22.12 -32.28 8.24
CA SER A 423 22.16 -31.05 7.42
C SER A 423 20.93 -30.94 6.52
N PHE A 424 20.54 -32.04 5.87
CA PHE A 424 19.38 -32.07 5.00
C PHE A 424 18.07 -31.76 5.76
N ILE A 425 17.87 -32.32 6.95
CA ILE A 425 16.69 -32.05 7.80
C ILE A 425 16.63 -30.55 8.19
N LEU A 426 17.78 -29.97 8.55
CA LEU A 426 17.87 -28.54 8.89
C LEU A 426 17.57 -27.65 7.68
N TYR A 427 18.02 -28.03 6.48
CA TYR A 427 17.68 -27.31 5.25
C TYR A 427 16.20 -27.44 4.88
N GLN A 428 15.62 -28.64 4.97
CA GLN A 428 14.21 -28.90 4.66
C GLN A 428 13.28 -28.00 5.50
N SER A 429 13.50 -27.93 6.81
CA SER A 429 12.69 -27.12 7.73
C SER A 429 12.68 -25.63 7.34
N ASN A 430 13.86 -25.10 7.01
CA ASN A 430 14.00 -23.71 6.56
C ASN A 430 13.39 -23.48 5.16
N MET A 431 13.57 -24.43 4.24
CA MET A 431 13.12 -24.34 2.86
C MET A 431 11.60 -24.20 2.75
N GLY A 432 10.83 -25.01 3.50
CA GLY A 432 9.36 -24.93 3.50
C GLY A 432 8.84 -23.54 3.92
N THR A 433 9.53 -22.88 4.85
CA THR A 433 9.19 -21.51 5.27
C THR A 433 9.60 -20.48 4.22
N ASN A 434 10.76 -20.64 3.58
CA ASN A 434 11.25 -19.71 2.54
C ASN A 434 10.36 -19.74 1.29
N ILE A 435 9.97 -20.93 0.80
CA ILE A 435 9.06 -21.07 -0.35
C ILE A 435 7.72 -20.40 -0.07
N ARG A 436 7.16 -20.61 1.14
CA ARG A 436 5.90 -19.96 1.53
C ARG A 436 6.03 -18.44 1.55
N THR A 437 7.11 -17.93 2.13
CA THR A 437 7.36 -16.49 2.19
C THR A 437 7.53 -15.91 0.79
N LEU A 438 8.19 -16.64 -0.12
CA LEU A 438 8.36 -16.25 -1.51
C LEU A 438 7.02 -16.17 -2.26
N ILE A 439 6.15 -17.18 -2.12
CA ILE A 439 4.81 -17.17 -2.73
C ILE A 439 3.98 -16.00 -2.19
N TYR A 440 3.99 -15.79 -0.87
CA TYR A 440 3.23 -14.73 -0.23
C TYR A 440 3.72 -13.34 -0.67
N ILE A 441 5.04 -13.11 -0.65
CA ILE A 441 5.60 -11.78 -0.93
C ILE A 441 5.37 -11.35 -2.37
N PHE A 442 5.36 -12.27 -3.34
CA PHE A 442 5.03 -11.95 -4.73
C PHE A 442 3.59 -11.41 -4.88
N GLY A 443 2.63 -12.03 -4.18
CA GLY A 443 1.24 -11.56 -4.16
C GLY A 443 1.09 -10.24 -3.38
N ASP A 444 1.74 -10.15 -2.22
CA ASP A 444 1.65 -8.98 -1.35
C ASP A 444 2.32 -7.73 -1.96
N MET A 445 3.41 -7.91 -2.72
CA MET A 445 4.11 -6.83 -3.41
C MET A 445 3.24 -6.11 -4.44
N LEU A 446 2.37 -6.83 -5.15
CA LEU A 446 1.41 -6.24 -6.10
C LEU A 446 0.29 -5.48 -5.37
N ASN A 447 -0.14 -5.97 -4.21
CA ASN A 447 -1.19 -5.34 -3.40
C ASN A 447 -0.69 -4.14 -2.58
N SER A 448 0.58 -4.18 -2.18
CA SER A 448 1.25 -3.18 -1.32
C SER A 448 1.36 -1.79 -1.95
N VAL A 449 1.12 -1.67 -3.25
CA VAL A 449 1.22 -0.40 -4.00
C VAL A 449 -0.04 0.47 -3.84
N GLY A 450 -1.12 -0.06 -3.26
CA GLY A 450 -2.36 0.70 -3.06
C GLY A 450 -2.18 1.97 -2.21
N ALA A 451 -1.31 1.93 -1.19
CA ALA A 451 -1.00 3.11 -0.37
C ALA A 451 -0.22 4.18 -1.17
N ALA A 452 0.69 3.75 -2.04
CA ALA A 452 1.44 4.64 -2.91
C ALA A 452 0.52 5.37 -3.91
N GLY A 453 -0.51 4.69 -4.42
CA GLY A 453 -1.50 5.29 -5.31
C GLY A 453 -2.19 6.53 -4.72
N LYS A 454 -2.57 6.49 -3.43
CA LYS A 454 -3.20 7.62 -2.73
C LYS A 454 -2.25 8.79 -2.49
N VAL A 455 -0.98 8.51 -2.26
CA VAL A 455 0.05 9.55 -2.10
C VAL A 455 0.33 10.23 -3.43
N PHE A 456 0.51 9.43 -4.49
CA PHE A 456 0.73 9.95 -5.84
C PHE A 456 -0.48 10.72 -6.39
N GLU A 457 -1.71 10.31 -6.06
CA GLU A 457 -2.92 11.07 -6.40
C GLU A 457 -2.82 12.54 -5.95
N TYR A 458 -2.28 12.80 -4.76
CA TYR A 458 -2.11 14.16 -4.24
C TYR A 458 -0.86 14.85 -4.76
N LEU A 459 0.22 14.09 -4.97
CA LEU A 459 1.47 14.61 -5.50
C LEU A 459 1.33 15.07 -6.96
N ASP A 460 0.54 14.34 -7.75
CA ASP A 460 0.32 14.59 -9.18
C ASP A 460 -0.86 15.51 -9.47
N ARG A 461 -1.63 15.87 -8.44
CA ARG A 461 -2.78 16.74 -8.61
C ARG A 461 -2.32 18.13 -9.00
N GLU A 462 -2.69 18.55 -10.21
CA GLU A 462 -2.55 19.94 -10.63
C GLU A 462 -3.67 20.78 -9.99
N PRO A 463 -3.34 21.93 -9.34
CA PRO A 463 -4.34 22.82 -8.79
C PRO A 463 -5.28 23.35 -9.88
N GLN A 464 -6.58 23.39 -9.61
CA GLN A 464 -7.57 23.88 -10.58
C GLN A 464 -7.41 25.39 -10.83
N ILE A 465 -6.99 26.13 -9.80
CA ILE A 465 -6.73 27.56 -9.88
C ILE A 465 -5.24 27.75 -10.17
N SER A 466 -4.92 28.13 -11.40
CA SER A 466 -3.54 28.38 -11.79
C SER A 466 -3.00 29.69 -11.22
N ASN A 467 -1.80 29.66 -10.64
CA ASN A 467 -1.09 30.84 -10.13
C ASN A 467 -0.10 31.44 -11.16
N LYS A 468 -0.26 31.14 -12.46
CA LYS A 468 0.67 31.52 -13.55
C LYS A 468 0.63 32.99 -13.99
N GLY A 469 -0.14 33.85 -13.32
CA GLY A 469 -0.18 35.29 -13.66
C GLY A 469 1.19 35.95 -13.48
N THR A 470 1.53 36.90 -14.35
CA THR A 470 2.84 37.59 -14.38
C THR A 470 2.72 39.09 -14.15
N LEU A 471 1.52 39.65 -14.09
CA LEU A 471 1.31 41.09 -14.02
C LEU A 471 1.64 41.62 -12.61
N GLN A 472 2.54 42.59 -12.55
CA GLN A 472 3.05 43.21 -11.32
C GLN A 472 3.28 44.72 -11.53
N PRO A 473 2.21 45.53 -11.63
CA PRO A 473 2.36 46.96 -11.87
C PRO A 473 3.03 47.65 -10.68
N GLU A 474 3.87 48.66 -10.95
CA GLU A 474 4.56 49.41 -9.89
C GLU A 474 3.56 50.20 -9.03
N THR A 475 2.56 50.79 -9.69
CA THR A 475 1.48 51.54 -9.07
C THR A 475 0.15 50.81 -9.26
N LEU A 476 -0.62 50.72 -8.18
CA LEU A 476 -1.96 50.11 -8.16
C LEU A 476 -2.90 51.12 -7.52
N THR A 477 -3.95 51.51 -8.23
CA THR A 477 -4.96 52.45 -7.72
C THR A 477 -6.01 51.78 -6.85
N GLY A 478 -6.23 50.48 -7.02
CA GLY A 478 -7.16 49.69 -6.21
C GLY A 478 -8.64 49.81 -6.65
N HIS A 479 -8.91 50.15 -7.91
CA HIS A 479 -10.24 50.12 -8.48
C HIS A 479 -10.66 48.68 -8.73
N VAL A 480 -11.75 48.21 -8.12
CA VAL A 480 -12.22 46.83 -8.26
C VAL A 480 -13.59 46.83 -8.92
N HIS A 481 -13.76 46.02 -9.96
CA HIS A 481 -15.02 45.91 -10.69
C HIS A 481 -15.42 44.45 -10.85
N PHE A 482 -16.54 44.08 -10.25
CA PHE A 482 -17.22 42.79 -10.44
C PHE A 482 -18.15 42.93 -11.65
N HIS A 483 -17.93 42.15 -12.70
CA HIS A 483 -18.68 42.25 -13.95
C HIS A 483 -19.51 40.99 -14.22
N ASN A 484 -20.84 41.10 -14.09
CA ASN A 484 -21.85 40.08 -14.42
C ASN A 484 -21.52 38.66 -13.90
N LEU A 485 -21.18 38.58 -12.61
CA LEU A 485 -20.66 37.35 -12.01
C LEU A 485 -21.76 36.34 -11.70
N SER A 486 -21.50 35.10 -12.09
CA SER A 486 -22.24 33.93 -11.61
C SER A 486 -21.29 32.91 -10.99
N PHE A 487 -21.64 32.44 -9.79
CA PHE A 487 -20.78 31.53 -9.02
C PHE A 487 -21.58 30.55 -8.17
N SER A 488 -21.05 29.33 -8.07
CA SER A 488 -21.52 28.24 -7.23
C SER A 488 -20.31 27.53 -6.62
N TYR A 489 -20.38 27.15 -5.34
CA TYR A 489 -19.28 26.45 -4.69
C TYR A 489 -19.08 25.05 -5.30
N PRO A 490 -17.83 24.54 -5.39
CA PRO A 490 -17.55 23.20 -5.92
C PRO A 490 -18.31 22.09 -5.20
N THR A 491 -18.52 22.24 -3.89
CA THR A 491 -19.27 21.29 -3.04
C THR A 491 -20.77 21.29 -3.31
N ARG A 492 -21.33 22.34 -3.92
CA ARG A 492 -22.77 22.55 -4.14
C ARG A 492 -23.05 23.24 -5.47
N GLN A 493 -22.70 22.57 -6.57
CA GLN A 493 -22.83 23.14 -7.93
C GLN A 493 -24.27 23.47 -8.33
N GLU A 494 -25.26 22.78 -7.75
CA GLU A 494 -26.68 23.01 -8.09
C GLU A 494 -27.24 24.33 -7.55
N ARG A 495 -26.60 24.91 -6.52
CA ARG A 495 -27.05 26.16 -5.91
C ARG A 495 -26.14 27.31 -6.31
N LYS A 496 -26.62 28.13 -7.25
CA LYS A 496 -25.98 29.40 -7.62
C LYS A 496 -26.09 30.39 -6.46
N VAL A 497 -24.94 30.83 -5.93
CA VAL A 497 -24.85 31.81 -4.84
C VAL A 497 -24.90 33.23 -5.39
N LEU A 498 -24.19 33.49 -6.49
CA LEU A 498 -24.22 34.76 -7.22
C LEU A 498 -24.80 34.53 -8.62
N GLN A 499 -25.65 35.45 -9.08
CA GLN A 499 -26.32 35.39 -10.38
C GLN A 499 -26.33 36.78 -11.02
N GLY A 500 -25.51 36.97 -12.06
CA GLY A 500 -25.37 38.25 -12.76
C GLY A 500 -24.93 39.43 -11.88
N PHE A 501 -24.17 39.17 -10.81
CA PHE A 501 -23.79 40.17 -9.82
C PHE A 501 -22.76 41.15 -10.39
N SER A 502 -23.05 42.46 -10.33
CA SER A 502 -22.11 43.51 -10.74
C SER A 502 -21.98 44.56 -9.66
N LEU A 503 -20.74 44.99 -9.37
CA LEU A 503 -20.41 45.95 -8.32
C LEU A 503 -19.12 46.69 -8.69
N GLU A 504 -19.11 48.01 -8.54
CA GLU A 504 -17.93 48.85 -8.73
C GLU A 504 -17.46 49.40 -7.37
N LEU A 505 -16.18 49.21 -7.04
CA LEU A 505 -15.52 49.74 -5.85
C LEU A 505 -14.46 50.75 -6.28
N ARG A 506 -14.63 52.01 -5.86
CA ARG A 506 -13.75 53.10 -6.28
C ARG A 506 -12.61 53.33 -5.28
N PRO A 507 -11.41 53.74 -5.77
CA PRO A 507 -10.29 54.09 -4.92
C PRO A 507 -10.60 55.13 -3.86
N GLY A 508 -10.12 54.92 -2.64
CA GLY A 508 -10.30 55.85 -1.51
C GLY A 508 -11.68 55.85 -0.88
N GLN A 509 -12.61 55.02 -1.36
CA GLN A 509 -13.97 54.95 -0.82
C GLN A 509 -14.12 53.79 0.16
N LEU A 510 -14.87 54.05 1.23
CA LEU A 510 -15.37 52.99 2.10
C LEU A 510 -16.65 52.43 1.52
N THR A 511 -16.65 51.15 1.14
CA THR A 511 -17.84 50.47 0.65
C THR A 511 -18.33 49.43 1.65
N ALA A 512 -19.61 49.52 1.99
CA ALA A 512 -20.29 48.61 2.90
C ALA A 512 -21.14 47.60 2.13
N LEU A 513 -20.87 46.31 2.27
CA LEU A 513 -21.73 45.26 1.69
C LEU A 513 -22.70 44.74 2.75
N VAL A 514 -23.99 45.06 2.59
CA VAL A 514 -25.04 44.72 3.57
C VAL A 514 -26.04 43.75 2.95
N GLY A 515 -26.46 42.75 3.72
CA GLY A 515 -27.46 41.78 3.29
C GLY A 515 -27.67 40.66 4.30
N PRO A 516 -28.71 39.83 4.14
CA PRO A 516 -29.00 38.72 5.04
C PRO A 516 -27.86 37.69 5.08
N SER A 517 -27.83 36.86 6.13
CA SER A 517 -26.92 35.71 6.19
C SER A 517 -27.16 34.77 5.01
N GLY A 518 -26.08 34.28 4.39
CA GLY A 518 -26.15 33.48 3.17
C GLY A 518 -26.39 34.26 1.86
N GLY A 519 -26.46 35.60 1.91
CA GLY A 519 -26.62 36.46 0.73
C GLY A 519 -25.37 36.59 -0.18
N GLY A 520 -24.32 35.79 0.03
CA GLY A 520 -23.12 35.79 -0.82
C GLY A 520 -22.02 36.81 -0.46
N LYS A 521 -22.12 37.51 0.68
CA LYS A 521 -21.14 38.52 1.12
C LYS A 521 -19.71 37.97 1.23
N SER A 522 -19.52 36.91 2.04
CA SER A 522 -18.24 36.23 2.19
C SER A 522 -17.77 35.54 0.91
N THR A 523 -18.70 35.22 0.01
CA THR A 523 -18.40 34.70 -1.33
C THR A 523 -17.74 35.76 -2.21
N CYS A 524 -18.23 37.01 -2.17
CA CYS A 524 -17.57 38.14 -2.86
C CYS A 524 -16.14 38.35 -2.37
N VAL A 525 -15.92 38.29 -1.05
CA VAL A 525 -14.57 38.36 -0.44
C VAL A 525 -13.69 37.21 -0.94
N SER A 526 -14.20 35.97 -0.90
CA SER A 526 -13.45 34.79 -1.32
C SER A 526 -13.08 34.83 -2.81
N LEU A 527 -13.94 35.39 -3.67
CA LEU A 527 -13.65 35.57 -5.09
C LEU A 527 -12.63 36.68 -5.36
N LEU A 528 -12.68 37.78 -4.59
CA LEU A 528 -11.72 38.87 -4.69
C LEU A 528 -10.31 38.44 -4.23
N GLU A 529 -10.22 37.63 -3.18
CA GLU A 529 -8.99 36.96 -2.75
C GLU A 529 -8.60 35.79 -3.67
N ARG A 530 -9.31 35.56 -4.79
CA ARG A 530 -9.01 34.51 -5.77
C ARG A 530 -8.92 33.10 -5.14
N PHE A 531 -9.63 32.86 -4.05
CA PHE A 531 -9.78 31.53 -3.46
C PHE A 531 -10.63 30.62 -4.34
N TYR A 532 -11.49 31.23 -5.16
CA TYR A 532 -12.34 30.59 -6.16
C TYR A 532 -12.27 31.34 -7.48
N GLN A 533 -12.62 30.66 -8.58
CA GLN A 533 -12.85 31.30 -9.87
C GLN A 533 -14.35 31.37 -10.17
N PRO A 534 -14.84 32.49 -10.72
CA PRO A 534 -16.23 32.60 -11.15
C PRO A 534 -16.52 31.68 -12.34
N GLN A 535 -17.78 31.23 -12.46
CA GLN A 535 -18.21 30.35 -13.57
C GLN A 535 -18.56 31.18 -14.82
N GLN A 536 -19.09 32.39 -14.62
CA GLN A 536 -19.36 33.38 -15.66
C GLN A 536 -19.06 34.78 -15.11
N GLY A 537 -18.73 35.70 -16.01
CA GLY A 537 -18.26 37.04 -15.65
C GLY A 537 -16.80 37.06 -15.21
N GLU A 538 -16.32 38.24 -14.84
CA GLU A 538 -14.94 38.43 -14.40
C GLU A 538 -14.81 39.51 -13.32
N ILE A 539 -13.71 39.45 -12.57
CA ILE A 539 -13.36 40.48 -11.59
C ILE A 539 -12.12 41.18 -12.11
N LEU A 540 -12.24 42.50 -12.26
CA LEU A 540 -11.18 43.38 -12.73
C LEU A 540 -10.62 44.16 -11.55
N LEU A 541 -9.30 44.26 -11.48
CA LEU A 541 -8.56 45.17 -10.61
C LEU A 541 -7.81 46.15 -11.53
N ASP A 542 -8.05 47.45 -11.38
CA ASP A 542 -7.54 48.51 -12.25
C ASP A 542 -7.73 48.22 -13.76
N GLY A 543 -8.87 47.64 -14.11
CA GLY A 543 -9.23 47.27 -15.48
C GLY A 543 -8.60 45.98 -16.01
N GLN A 544 -7.76 45.29 -15.22
CA GLN A 544 -7.13 44.02 -15.59
C GLN A 544 -7.77 42.83 -14.83
N PRO A 545 -7.99 41.68 -15.47
CA PRO A 545 -8.58 40.52 -14.80
C PRO A 545 -7.71 40.01 -13.63
N LEU A 546 -8.32 39.66 -12.49
CA LEU A 546 -7.59 39.14 -11.32
C LEU A 546 -6.66 37.95 -11.63
N HIS A 547 -6.99 37.16 -12.65
CA HIS A 547 -6.19 35.98 -13.00
C HIS A 547 -4.83 36.31 -13.64
N SER A 548 -4.69 37.51 -14.23
CA SER A 548 -3.47 37.98 -14.89
C SER A 548 -2.38 38.41 -13.89
N TYR A 549 -2.78 38.86 -12.70
CA TYR A 549 -1.88 39.26 -11.62
C TYR A 549 -1.07 38.09 -11.07
N GLN A 550 0.18 38.37 -10.73
CA GLN A 550 1.01 37.45 -9.98
C GLN A 550 0.42 37.24 -8.58
N HIS A 551 0.26 35.98 -8.17
CA HIS A 551 -0.42 35.61 -6.92
C HIS A 551 0.21 36.29 -5.68
N HIS A 552 1.54 36.29 -5.57
CA HIS A 552 2.24 36.94 -4.46
C HIS A 552 2.02 38.46 -4.43
N TYR A 553 1.97 39.11 -5.60
CA TYR A 553 1.71 40.55 -5.69
C TYR A 553 0.27 40.88 -5.28
N LEU A 554 -0.72 40.11 -5.78
CA LEU A 554 -2.13 40.29 -5.45
C LEU A 554 -2.36 40.26 -3.94
N HIS A 555 -1.88 39.22 -3.24
CA HIS A 555 -2.06 39.07 -1.78
C HIS A 555 -1.15 39.99 -0.94
N ARG A 556 -0.22 40.71 -1.57
CA ARG A 556 0.50 41.81 -0.91
C ARG A 556 -0.31 43.10 -0.98
N LYS A 557 -1.02 43.35 -2.09
CA LYS A 557 -1.78 44.58 -2.34
C LYS A 557 -3.25 44.50 -1.89
N VAL A 558 -3.82 43.31 -1.85
CA VAL A 558 -5.14 43.01 -1.31
C VAL A 558 -4.93 42.24 -0.01
N ALA A 559 -5.44 42.78 1.10
CA ALA A 559 -5.33 42.15 2.41
C ALA A 559 -6.72 41.96 3.03
N MET A 560 -6.93 40.81 3.64
CA MET A 560 -8.19 40.44 4.27
C MET A 560 -8.00 40.14 5.76
N VAL A 561 -8.92 40.66 6.57
CA VAL A 561 -9.09 40.31 7.98
C VAL A 561 -10.43 39.59 8.09
N GLY A 562 -10.37 38.28 8.35
CA GLY A 562 -11.55 37.44 8.49
C GLY A 562 -12.27 37.61 9.82
N GLN A 563 -13.52 37.13 9.85
CA GLN A 563 -14.40 37.12 11.03
C GLN A 563 -13.76 36.42 12.23
N GLU A 564 -13.19 35.23 12.02
CA GLU A 564 -12.41 34.48 13.01
C GLU A 564 -10.94 34.42 12.60
N PRO A 565 -10.11 35.39 13.05
CA PRO A 565 -8.71 35.42 12.65
C PRO A 565 -7.93 34.23 13.21
N VAL A 566 -7.24 33.52 12.31
CA VAL A 566 -6.36 32.41 12.67
C VAL A 566 -4.96 32.92 12.96
N LEU A 567 -4.49 32.68 14.17
CA LEU A 567 -3.09 32.86 14.55
C LEU A 567 -2.35 31.52 14.49
N PHE A 568 -1.11 31.54 14.02
CA PHE A 568 -0.23 30.38 14.00
C PHE A 568 0.54 30.30 15.32
N SER A 569 0.85 29.09 15.78
CA SER A 569 1.70 28.89 16.95
C SER A 569 3.06 29.58 16.75
N GLY A 570 3.57 30.26 17.77
CA GLY A 570 4.73 31.14 17.67
C GLY A 570 4.46 32.51 18.30
N SER A 571 5.44 33.42 18.20
CA SER A 571 5.33 34.71 18.86
C SER A 571 4.28 35.63 18.21
N ILE A 572 3.81 36.63 18.96
CA ILE A 572 2.97 37.71 18.41
C ILE A 572 3.72 38.43 17.27
N LYS A 573 5.02 38.67 17.44
CA LYS A 573 5.89 39.25 16.41
C LYS A 573 5.84 38.44 15.10
N ASP A 574 6.01 37.12 15.18
CA ASP A 574 6.00 36.23 14.00
C ASP A 574 4.62 36.20 13.34
N ASN A 575 3.56 36.31 14.14
CA ASN A 575 2.20 36.39 13.63
C ASN A 575 1.91 37.71 12.91
N ILE A 576 2.43 38.84 13.38
CA ILE A 576 2.28 40.14 12.69
C ILE A 576 3.13 40.15 11.42
N ALA A 577 4.39 39.69 11.48
CA ALA A 577 5.31 39.63 10.35
C ALA A 577 5.08 38.44 9.39
N TYR A 578 3.98 37.70 9.55
CA TYR A 578 3.74 36.45 8.82
C TYR A 578 3.84 36.63 7.29
N GLY A 579 4.73 35.86 6.65
CA GLY A 579 4.95 35.90 5.20
C GLY A 579 5.79 37.09 4.70
N LEU A 580 6.39 37.87 5.59
CA LEU A 580 7.39 38.90 5.26
C LEU A 580 8.79 38.41 5.68
N ALA A 581 9.78 38.56 4.79
CA ALA A 581 11.18 38.30 5.13
C ALA A 581 11.79 39.52 5.86
N ASP A 582 12.59 39.26 6.89
CA ASP A 582 13.43 40.24 7.60
C ASP A 582 12.73 41.55 8.01
N CYS A 583 11.59 41.43 8.70
CA CYS A 583 10.85 42.59 9.16
C CYS A 583 11.41 43.14 10.49
N SER A 584 11.78 44.43 10.51
CA SER A 584 12.27 45.09 11.73
C SER A 584 11.19 45.12 12.82
N LEU A 585 11.61 45.03 14.08
CA LEU A 585 10.71 45.12 15.23
C LEU A 585 9.97 46.47 15.25
N GLU A 586 10.62 47.54 14.79
CA GLU A 586 10.02 48.88 14.69
C GLU A 586 8.80 48.91 13.75
N ARG A 587 8.89 48.28 12.56
CA ARG A 587 7.73 48.16 11.66
C ARG A 587 6.61 47.34 12.28
N VAL A 588 6.95 46.27 13.01
CA VAL A 588 5.96 45.44 13.73
C VAL A 588 5.26 46.26 14.81
N GLN A 589 6.02 47.04 15.59
CA GLN A 589 5.46 47.91 16.63
C GLN A 589 4.58 49.00 16.04
N GLU A 590 4.98 49.59 14.91
CA GLU A 590 4.21 50.63 14.25
C GLU A 590 2.88 50.09 13.69
N ALA A 591 2.91 48.92 13.04
CA ALA A 591 1.70 48.24 12.61
C ALA A 591 0.78 47.88 13.81
N ALA A 592 1.37 47.43 14.92
CA ALA A 592 0.62 47.15 16.15
C ALA A 592 0.03 48.41 16.80
N ARG A 593 0.71 49.56 16.76
CA ARG A 593 0.15 50.84 17.23
C ARG A 593 -1.04 51.26 16.39
N ARG A 594 -0.91 51.19 15.06
CA ARG A 594 -2.00 51.51 14.12
C ARG A 594 -3.21 50.59 14.29
N ALA A 595 -3.00 49.34 14.70
CA ALA A 595 -4.06 48.37 15.00
C ALA A 595 -4.58 48.42 16.45
N ASN A 596 -4.13 49.37 17.27
CA ASN A 596 -4.40 49.46 18.71
C ASN A 596 -4.05 48.17 19.50
N ALA A 597 -3.06 47.42 19.01
CA ALA A 597 -2.58 46.19 19.63
C ALA A 597 -1.39 46.42 20.57
N HIS A 598 -0.62 47.49 20.36
CA HIS A 598 0.62 47.72 21.08
C HIS A 598 0.45 47.81 22.61
N SER A 599 -0.66 48.41 23.08
CA SER A 599 -0.94 48.62 24.50
C SER A 599 -1.05 47.29 25.26
N PHE A 600 -1.91 46.38 24.82
CA PHE A 600 -2.08 45.08 25.47
C PHE A 600 -0.84 44.19 25.27
N ILE A 601 -0.22 44.22 24.08
CA ILE A 601 0.99 43.43 23.81
C ILE A 601 2.09 43.83 24.80
N SER A 602 2.25 45.11 25.10
CA SER A 602 3.29 45.62 26.02
C SER A 602 3.01 45.27 27.49
N GLN A 603 1.78 44.90 27.84
CA GLN A 603 1.39 44.45 29.18
C GLN A 603 1.66 42.96 29.41
N LEU A 604 1.86 42.18 28.35
CA LEU A 604 2.21 40.77 28.45
C LEU A 604 3.64 40.62 28.98
N GLU A 605 3.89 39.59 29.80
CA GLU A 605 5.20 39.35 30.43
C GLU A 605 6.37 39.28 29.43
N LYS A 606 6.13 38.75 28.23
CA LYS A 606 7.13 38.62 27.16
C LYS A 606 6.93 39.61 26.01
N GLY A 607 6.02 40.57 26.16
CA GLY A 607 5.75 41.55 25.12
C GLY A 607 5.40 40.91 23.77
N TYR A 608 6.12 41.33 22.72
CA TYR A 608 5.99 40.81 21.36
C TYR A 608 6.49 39.36 21.17
N ASP A 609 7.32 38.87 22.08
CA ASP A 609 7.83 37.49 22.06
C ASP A 609 6.90 36.50 22.80
N THR A 610 5.72 36.96 23.24
CA THR A 610 4.68 36.11 23.83
C THR A 610 4.17 35.11 22.79
N ASP A 611 4.14 33.82 23.14
CA ASP A 611 3.56 32.78 22.30
C ASP A 611 2.03 32.86 22.35
N VAL A 612 1.36 32.76 21.20
CA VAL A 612 -0.11 32.83 21.10
C VAL A 612 -0.79 31.48 21.32
N GLY A 613 -0.02 30.38 21.29
CA GLY A 613 -0.52 29.01 21.40
C GLY A 613 -1.26 28.50 20.15
N GLU A 614 -1.68 27.23 20.16
CA GLU A 614 -2.34 26.59 19.02
C GLU A 614 -3.62 27.35 18.63
N ARG A 615 -3.69 27.80 17.37
CA ARG A 615 -4.81 28.62 16.84
C ARG A 615 -5.11 29.88 17.69
N GLY A 616 -4.09 30.41 18.36
CA GLY A 616 -4.22 31.56 19.25
C GLY A 616 -4.97 31.26 20.54
N GLY A 617 -5.01 30.01 21.02
CA GLY A 617 -5.80 29.62 22.20
C GLY A 617 -5.54 30.42 23.49
N GLN A 618 -4.39 31.13 23.58
CA GLN A 618 -4.03 31.97 24.73
C GLN A 618 -4.48 33.42 24.60
N MET A 619 -5.11 33.80 23.49
CA MET A 619 -5.54 35.16 23.19
C MET A 619 -7.07 35.23 23.16
N SER A 620 -7.63 36.32 23.68
CA SER A 620 -9.06 36.64 23.55
C SER A 620 -9.43 36.92 22.08
N GLY A 621 -10.73 36.85 21.76
CA GLY A 621 -11.22 37.11 20.39
C GLY A 621 -10.81 38.50 19.87
N GLY A 622 -10.95 39.54 20.70
CA GLY A 622 -10.55 40.91 20.35
C GLY A 622 -9.03 41.08 20.17
N GLU A 623 -8.21 40.41 20.98
CA GLU A 623 -6.75 40.43 20.81
C GLU A 623 -6.33 39.74 19.51
N LYS A 624 -6.91 38.58 19.18
CA LYS A 624 -6.64 37.89 17.90
C LYS A 624 -6.94 38.80 16.72
N GLN A 625 -8.03 39.54 16.80
CA GLN A 625 -8.49 40.44 15.76
C GLN A 625 -7.56 41.64 15.60
N ARG A 626 -7.16 42.29 16.70
CA ARG A 626 -6.17 43.38 16.67
C ARG A 626 -4.83 42.92 16.09
N ILE A 627 -4.36 41.71 16.44
CA ILE A 627 -3.15 41.11 15.85
C ILE A 627 -3.33 40.86 14.35
N ALA A 628 -4.49 40.36 13.91
CA ALA A 628 -4.78 40.15 12.50
C ALA A 628 -4.87 41.45 11.69
N ILE A 629 -5.41 42.52 12.28
CA ILE A 629 -5.39 43.86 11.69
C ILE A 629 -3.95 44.35 11.54
N ALA A 630 -3.11 44.21 12.57
CA ALA A 630 -1.69 44.56 12.48
C ALA A 630 -0.97 43.76 11.36
N ARG A 631 -1.27 42.45 11.24
CA ARG A 631 -0.78 41.58 10.15
C ARG A 631 -1.23 42.05 8.76
N ALA A 632 -2.42 42.63 8.64
CA ALA A 632 -2.88 43.20 7.37
C ALA A 632 -2.17 44.54 7.08
N LEU A 633 -2.09 45.44 8.06
CA LEU A 633 -1.56 46.80 7.90
C LEU A 633 -0.05 46.84 7.59
N ILE A 634 0.73 45.91 8.15
CA ILE A 634 2.19 45.85 7.90
C ILE A 634 2.55 45.61 6.43
N ARG A 635 1.61 45.10 5.62
CA ARG A 635 1.79 44.87 4.17
C ARG A 635 1.52 46.11 3.32
N GLU A 636 1.00 47.18 3.91
CA GLU A 636 0.60 48.41 3.21
C GLU A 636 -0.33 48.12 2.01
N PRO A 637 -1.49 47.45 2.26
CA PRO A 637 -2.41 47.05 1.20
C PRO A 637 -3.10 48.28 0.58
N GLN A 638 -3.42 48.18 -0.71
CA GLN A 638 -4.24 49.17 -1.42
C GLN A 638 -5.74 48.85 -1.27
N VAL A 639 -6.08 47.57 -1.21
CA VAL A 639 -7.44 47.09 -0.93
C VAL A 639 -7.41 46.35 0.40
N LEU A 640 -8.13 46.89 1.39
CA LEU A 640 -8.29 46.25 2.70
C LEU A 640 -9.73 45.76 2.87
N ILE A 641 -9.87 44.47 3.13
CA ILE A 641 -11.15 43.79 3.32
C ILE A 641 -11.29 43.45 4.80
N LEU A 642 -12.38 43.92 5.43
CA LEU A 642 -12.73 43.61 6.80
C LEU A 642 -14.05 42.84 6.82
N ASP A 643 -13.99 41.56 7.19
CA ASP A 643 -15.17 40.68 7.31
C ASP A 643 -15.64 40.60 8.77
N GLU A 644 -16.80 41.21 9.06
CA GLU A 644 -17.45 41.22 10.39
C GLU A 644 -16.57 41.67 11.58
N VAL A 645 -15.54 42.47 11.30
CA VAL A 645 -14.50 42.81 12.28
C VAL A 645 -15.01 43.68 13.45
N THR A 646 -16.14 44.36 13.26
CA THR A 646 -16.67 45.35 14.21
C THR A 646 -17.33 44.72 15.44
N SER A 647 -17.82 43.48 15.34
CA SER A 647 -18.58 42.82 16.42
C SER A 647 -17.72 42.43 17.64
N ALA A 648 -16.46 42.06 17.42
CA ALA A 648 -15.55 41.66 18.50
C ALA A 648 -14.76 42.84 19.10
N LEU A 649 -14.57 43.92 18.34
CA LEU A 649 -13.98 45.18 18.83
C LEU A 649 -14.92 45.94 19.80
N ASP A 650 -16.24 45.74 19.69
CA ASP A 650 -17.23 46.47 20.49
C ASP A 650 -17.30 46.06 21.97
N THR A 651 -16.60 44.99 22.38
CA THR A 651 -16.60 44.56 23.79
C THR A 651 -15.91 45.55 24.73
N GLU A 652 -14.87 46.28 24.30
CA GLU A 652 -14.30 47.40 25.08
C GLU A 652 -15.14 48.68 24.98
N SER A 653 -15.78 48.93 23.82
CA SER A 653 -16.70 50.05 23.61
C SER A 653 -17.90 49.98 24.55
N GLU A 654 -18.49 48.79 24.74
CA GLU A 654 -19.59 48.57 25.67
C GLU A 654 -19.19 48.87 27.13
N HIS A 655 -17.94 48.62 27.51
CA HIS A 655 -17.42 48.95 28.84
C HIS A 655 -17.20 50.46 29.03
N MET A 656 -16.75 51.19 28.01
CA MET A 656 -16.61 52.65 28.07
C MET A 656 -17.96 53.38 28.06
N VAL A 657 -18.95 52.88 27.32
CA VAL A 657 -20.30 53.46 27.28
C VAL A 657 -21.03 53.30 28.62
N ARG A 658 -20.67 52.31 29.45
CA ARG A 658 -21.22 52.14 30.80
C ARG A 658 -20.62 53.10 31.85
N HIS A 659 -19.53 53.80 31.55
CA HIS A 659 -18.89 54.77 32.46
C HIS A 659 -18.57 56.09 31.76
N PRO A 660 -19.54 57.02 31.65
CA PRO A 660 -19.27 58.34 31.07
C PRO A 660 -18.56 59.22 32.11
N SER A 661 -17.23 59.25 32.12
CA SER A 661 -16.47 60.30 32.81
C SER A 661 -16.05 61.38 31.79
N SER A 662 -16.68 62.54 31.92
CA SER A 662 -16.42 63.75 31.15
C SER A 662 -15.01 64.28 31.44
N HIS A 663 -14.13 64.25 30.42
CA HIS A 663 -13.07 65.21 30.10
C HIS A 663 -11.88 64.51 29.44
N LYS A 664 -11.85 64.53 28.10
CA LYS A 664 -10.70 64.56 27.17
C LYS A 664 -11.14 63.98 25.84
N LEU A 665 -11.59 64.86 24.94
CA LEU A 665 -12.01 64.52 23.59
C LEU A 665 -11.34 65.44 22.56
N ASP A 666 -10.05 65.72 22.75
CA ASP A 666 -9.22 66.32 21.73
C ASP A 666 -7.93 65.49 21.59
N SER A 667 -7.63 65.09 20.34
CA SER A 667 -6.60 64.15 19.88
C SER A 667 -6.96 62.65 19.87
N PHE A 668 -7.86 62.24 18.98
CA PHE A 668 -7.96 60.84 18.53
C PHE A 668 -8.22 60.78 17.02
N SER A 669 -7.18 60.47 16.24
CA SER A 669 -7.25 60.22 14.79
C SER A 669 -7.41 58.72 14.52
N LEU A 670 -8.67 58.27 14.46
CA LEU A 670 -9.23 57.07 13.81
C LEU A 670 -10.71 56.73 14.23
N PRO A 671 -11.31 57.22 15.34
CA PRO A 671 -12.60 56.71 15.80
C PRO A 671 -13.81 57.63 15.51
N SER A 672 -14.17 57.79 14.24
CA SER A 672 -15.51 58.31 13.88
C SER A 672 -16.25 57.52 12.81
N PHE A 673 -15.63 56.50 12.18
CA PHE A 673 -16.18 55.90 10.97
C PHE A 673 -16.86 54.53 11.13
N ILE A 674 -16.77 53.87 12.29
CA ILE A 674 -17.25 52.49 12.42
C ILE A 674 -18.37 52.43 13.47
N ARG A 675 -19.50 53.06 13.14
CA ARG A 675 -20.79 52.74 13.77
C ARG A 675 -21.53 51.80 12.81
N SER A 676 -21.70 50.55 13.25
CA SER A 676 -22.62 49.54 12.68
C SER A 676 -22.51 49.26 11.17
N ILE A 677 -21.47 48.53 10.73
CA ILE A 677 -21.38 48.05 9.33
C ILE A 677 -20.81 46.61 9.29
N TRP A 678 -21.46 45.73 8.51
CA TRP A 678 -21.24 44.28 8.49
C TRP A 678 -20.14 43.77 7.53
N LEU A 679 -19.68 44.60 6.58
CA LEU A 679 -18.50 44.31 5.76
C LEU A 679 -17.92 45.65 5.33
N VAL A 680 -16.65 45.91 5.60
CA VAL A 680 -16.00 47.17 5.22
C VAL A 680 -14.91 46.86 4.19
N LEU A 681 -15.16 47.24 2.94
CA LEU A 681 -14.13 47.32 1.90
C LEU A 681 -13.57 48.73 1.96
N ALA A 682 -12.41 48.88 2.61
CA ALA A 682 -11.67 50.14 2.64
C ALA A 682 -10.63 50.10 1.53
N VAL A 683 -10.85 50.86 0.45
CA VAL A 683 -9.79 51.11 -0.52
C VAL A 683 -8.97 52.28 0.00
N SER A 684 -7.72 52.05 0.40
CA SER A 684 -6.86 53.07 1.03
C SER A 684 -6.33 54.04 -0.02
N ARG A 685 -6.29 55.35 0.29
CA ARG A 685 -5.43 56.30 -0.44
C ARG A 685 -4.07 56.31 0.26
N THR A 686 -3.04 55.89 -0.49
CA THR A 686 -1.59 56.10 -0.28
C THR A 686 -1.13 56.33 1.15
#